data_AF-A0A094DM02-F1
#
_entry.id   AF-A0A094DM02-F1
#
_cell.length_a   1.000
_cell.length_b   1.000
_cell.length_c   1.000
_cell.angle_alpha   90.00
_cell.angle_beta   90.00
_cell.angle_gamma   90.00
#
_symmetry.space_group_name_H-M   'P 1'
#
loop_
_entity.id
_entity.type
_entity.pdbx_description
1 polymer ?
#
loop_
_entity_poly.entity_id
_entity_poly.type
_entity_poly.pdbx_seq_one_letter_code
_entity_poly.pdbx_strand_id
1 'polypeptide(L)'
;MSWSITKKLKESHLGPLANTLSRTLTTSSTPAIGTGASKDDERAGIPISPSASISTDHGIAASEAIAQQPQAEPRPGILVVTLHEGSGFSLPEQYRQVFNRQHPYNSTGNGFDIAGSVRPTSSQQSAAGSSAGGNVRSSTSGGGLSSVPTNHGRYSAKYLPYAILDFDKIQVFVNAVSGSPENPLWAGENTQYKFDVSRVTELAVHLYLRNPNAPKGAGRTQDIFLGVTRVNPRFEERQKFVEDPKVTKKDCEKAAAEFSKRERAPGQSGTEWLEVQYGTGKIKLGVQYIENRQRALTTDDFELLKVVGKGSFGKVMMVKKKDTSRIYALKTIRKAHIISRSEVAHTLAERSVLSQINNSFIVPLKFSFQSPDKLYLVLAFVNGGELFHHLQKEQRFDINRARFYTAELLCALECLHGFNVIYRDLKPENILLDYTGHVALCDFGLCKLDMKDEDKTNTFCGTPEYLAPELLLGQGYTKSVDWWTLGVLLYEMLTGLPPFYDENTNEMYRKILSEPLHFPHSDIVPPAAKDLLTKLLNRNPDDRLGANGASEIKAHVFFHSIDWHKLLQRKYEPTFRPNVVDALDIENIDKIFIDEVAIDSVVEGNHLAQIDQKQFDKWSYNRPVAGLGDAGGSVRDPSNG
;
A
#
# COMPACT_ATOMS: atom_id res chain seq x y z
N MET A 1 30.83 20.54 -5.53
CA MET A 1 31.66 19.81 -4.54
C MET A 1 30.86 19.23 -3.38
N SER A 2 29.77 19.85 -2.88
CA SER A 2 29.06 19.32 -1.69
C SER A 2 28.35 17.97 -1.87
N TRP A 3 27.89 17.62 -3.07
CA TRP A 3 27.05 16.41 -3.27
C TRP A 3 27.79 15.06 -3.25
N SER A 4 29.09 15.02 -3.57
CA SER A 4 29.89 13.79 -3.46
C SER A 4 30.22 13.43 -2.01
N ILE A 5 30.04 14.37 -1.08
CA ILE A 5 30.26 14.21 0.35
C ILE A 5 29.05 13.50 0.99
N THR A 6 27.82 13.90 0.64
CA THR A 6 26.57 13.29 1.14
C THR A 6 26.52 11.78 0.91
N LYS A 7 26.91 11.32 -0.29
CA LYS A 7 26.95 9.88 -0.61
C LYS A 7 27.99 9.13 0.23
N LYS A 8 29.22 9.66 0.33
CA LYS A 8 30.29 9.05 1.15
C LYS A 8 29.98 9.03 2.65
N LEU A 9 29.21 10.01 3.15
CA LEU A 9 28.87 10.08 4.58
C LEU A 9 27.71 9.17 4.96
N LYS A 10 26.61 9.09 4.19
CA LYS A 10 25.51 8.15 4.53
C LYS A 10 25.92 6.68 4.45
N GLU A 11 26.84 6.30 3.54
CA GLU A 11 27.48 4.96 3.53
C GLU A 11 28.28 4.68 4.83
N SER A 12 28.79 5.71 5.51
CA SER A 12 29.59 5.56 6.75
C SER A 12 28.77 5.47 8.04
N HIS A 13 27.50 5.90 8.03
CA HIS A 13 26.62 5.90 9.21
C HIS A 13 25.70 4.66 9.31
N LEU A 14 25.72 3.75 8.34
CA LEU A 14 25.01 2.46 8.38
C LEU A 14 25.80 1.37 9.15
N GLY A 15 26.43 1.76 10.26
CA GLY A 15 27.13 0.90 11.23
C GLY A 15 26.68 1.19 12.67
N PRO A 16 26.78 0.23 13.61
CA PRO A 16 25.99 0.27 14.84
C PRO A 16 26.53 1.23 15.92
N LEU A 17 26.16 2.51 15.83
CA LEU A 17 26.36 3.50 16.91
C LEU A 17 25.14 3.53 17.86
N ALA A 18 24.97 2.45 18.61
CA ALA A 18 24.01 2.34 19.71
C ALA A 18 24.65 1.76 20.99
N ASN A 19 25.97 1.94 21.15
CA ASN A 19 26.78 1.30 22.20
C ASN A 19 27.67 2.28 22.99
N THR A 20 27.20 3.51 23.20
CA THR A 20 27.80 4.46 24.14
C THR A 20 26.75 5.46 24.62
N LEU A 21 26.10 5.16 25.76
CA LEU A 21 25.52 6.12 26.73
C LEU A 21 24.84 5.37 27.90
N SER A 22 25.53 4.40 28.50
CA SER A 22 25.08 3.80 29.77
C SER A 22 25.30 4.80 30.91
N ARG A 23 24.21 5.35 31.46
CA ARG A 23 24.27 6.25 32.62
C ARG A 23 24.77 5.53 33.86
N THR A 24 25.74 6.13 34.53
CA THR A 24 26.04 5.86 35.94
C THR A 24 24.87 6.34 36.81
N LEU A 25 24.28 5.43 37.58
CA LEU A 25 23.30 5.76 38.62
C LEU A 25 24.07 6.07 39.91
N THR A 26 24.01 7.32 40.38
CA THR A 26 24.47 7.70 41.71
C THR A 26 23.41 7.38 42.75
N THR A 27 23.84 6.70 43.81
CA THR A 27 23.04 6.40 44.99
C THR A 27 22.73 7.68 45.78
N SER A 28 21.49 7.86 46.22
CA SER A 28 21.16 8.75 47.33
C SER A 28 20.29 8.02 48.37
N SER A 29 20.68 8.19 49.63
CA SER A 29 20.19 7.45 50.79
C SER A 29 18.98 8.11 51.45
N THR A 30 18.09 7.29 52.00
CA THR A 30 17.06 7.71 52.96
C THR A 30 17.68 8.24 54.26
N PRO A 31 16.92 9.07 55.00
CA PRO A 31 16.85 8.94 56.45
C PRO A 31 15.41 8.68 56.92
N ALA A 32 15.28 8.24 58.18
CA ALA A 32 14.06 7.63 58.71
C ALA A 32 13.20 8.55 59.60
N ILE A 33 11.89 8.27 59.59
CA ILE A 33 10.91 8.22 60.72
C ILE A 33 11.15 9.14 61.94
N GLY A 34 10.16 9.98 62.24
CA GLY A 34 10.02 10.73 63.51
C GLY A 34 8.58 11.12 63.85
N THR A 35 7.86 10.22 64.52
CA THR A 35 6.64 10.37 65.36
C THR A 35 5.88 11.72 65.47
N GLY A 36 4.55 11.68 65.33
CA GLY A 36 3.59 12.67 65.86
C GLY A 36 2.14 12.21 65.68
N ALA A 37 1.27 12.34 66.69
CA ALA A 37 -0.06 11.71 66.71
C ALA A 37 -1.22 12.62 67.20
N SER A 38 -2.36 12.56 66.51
CA SER A 38 -3.74 12.94 66.90
C SER A 38 -4.63 12.65 65.68
N LYS A 39 -5.63 11.74 65.69
CA LYS A 39 -6.94 11.75 66.38
C LYS A 39 -7.77 13.01 66.14
N ASP A 40 -8.81 12.86 65.30
CA ASP A 40 -10.27 13.04 65.56
C ASP A 40 -10.99 12.86 64.20
N ASP A 41 -11.80 11.80 64.01
CA ASP A 41 -13.26 11.71 64.23
C ASP A 41 -14.11 12.79 63.50
N GLU A 42 -14.82 12.41 62.42
CA GLU A 42 -16.30 12.40 62.38
C GLU A 42 -16.89 11.83 61.05
N ARG A 43 -18.21 11.61 61.03
CA ARG A 43 -18.98 10.87 60.02
C ARG A 43 -19.87 11.76 59.13
N ALA A 44 -20.25 11.17 57.98
CA ALA A 44 -21.52 11.32 57.27
C ALA A 44 -21.75 12.55 56.36
N GLY A 45 -22.49 12.33 55.27
CA GLY A 45 -22.99 13.40 54.39
C GLY A 45 -23.26 13.00 52.93
N ILE A 46 -24.27 12.15 52.66
CA ILE A 46 -24.89 12.05 51.33
C ILE A 46 -26.08 13.02 51.31
N PRO A 47 -26.17 13.94 50.32
CA PRO A 47 -27.41 14.03 49.53
C PRO A 47 -27.15 14.24 48.02
N ILE A 48 -27.75 13.43 47.15
CA ILE A 48 -28.99 13.72 46.37
C ILE A 48 -28.76 14.56 45.11
N SER A 49 -29.07 13.96 43.95
CA SER A 49 -29.20 14.59 42.64
C SER A 49 -30.50 15.42 42.53
N PRO A 50 -30.54 16.40 41.62
CA PRO A 50 -31.77 16.70 40.89
C PRO A 50 -31.60 16.46 39.38
N SER A 51 -32.67 15.94 38.77
CA SER A 51 -32.79 15.67 37.34
C SER A 51 -33.52 16.78 36.59
N ALA A 52 -33.28 16.83 35.27
CA ALA A 52 -34.06 17.49 34.22
C ALA A 52 -33.93 19.02 34.06
N SER A 53 -33.46 19.43 32.88
CA SER A 53 -34.37 19.95 31.84
C SER A 53 -33.73 19.87 30.45
N ILE A 54 -34.57 19.77 29.42
CA ILE A 54 -34.19 19.72 28.01
C ILE A 54 -34.33 21.14 27.43
N SER A 55 -33.30 21.61 26.72
CA SER A 55 -33.43 22.71 25.78
C SER A 55 -32.61 22.43 24.53
N THR A 56 -33.30 22.13 23.43
CA THR A 56 -32.73 22.00 22.09
C THR A 56 -32.33 23.36 21.53
N ASP A 57 -31.10 23.49 21.02
CA ASP A 57 -30.85 24.32 19.85
C ASP A 57 -29.72 23.73 18.99
N HIS A 58 -29.78 23.95 17.67
CA HIS A 58 -28.92 23.30 16.67
C HIS A 58 -27.71 24.16 16.28
N GLY A 59 -26.50 23.61 16.39
CA GLY A 59 -25.25 24.24 15.94
C GLY A 59 -24.35 23.23 15.21
N ILE A 60 -24.46 23.19 13.88
CA ILE A 60 -23.87 22.18 12.98
C ILE A 60 -22.32 22.18 13.04
N ALA A 61 -21.71 21.08 13.54
CA ALA A 61 -20.34 20.67 13.21
C ALA A 61 -20.05 19.23 13.69
N ALA A 62 -20.57 18.22 12.99
CA ALA A 62 -20.14 16.83 13.19
C ALA A 62 -19.77 16.23 11.84
N SER A 63 -18.49 15.90 11.66
CA SER A 63 -17.99 15.23 10.47
C SER A 63 -18.72 13.90 10.28
N GLU A 64 -19.36 13.70 9.12
CA GLU A 64 -19.83 12.37 8.73
C GLU A 64 -18.62 11.46 8.47
N ALA A 65 -18.15 10.85 9.55
CA ALA A 65 -17.49 9.56 9.45
C ALA A 65 -18.47 8.63 8.71
N ILE A 66 -18.07 8.14 7.54
CA ILE A 66 -18.79 7.09 6.84
C ILE A 66 -18.63 5.81 7.68
N ALA A 67 -19.45 5.71 8.73
CA ALA A 67 -19.62 4.54 9.55
C ALA A 67 -20.39 3.50 8.73
N GLN A 68 -19.69 2.88 7.77
CA GLN A 68 -20.08 1.55 7.34
C GLN A 68 -20.19 0.69 8.60
N GLN A 69 -21.37 0.10 8.81
CA GLN A 69 -21.57 -0.89 9.87
C GLN A 69 -20.44 -1.92 9.79
N PRO A 70 -19.84 -2.35 10.91
CA PRO A 70 -18.73 -3.29 10.89
C PRO A 70 -19.18 -4.59 10.22
N GLN A 71 -18.82 -4.75 8.94
CA GLN A 71 -18.97 -6.02 8.25
C GLN A 71 -18.09 -7.03 8.98
N ALA A 72 -18.66 -8.18 9.31
CA ALA A 72 -17.92 -9.24 9.98
C ALA A 72 -16.65 -9.57 9.18
N GLU A 73 -15.49 -9.51 9.83
CA GLU A 73 -14.23 -9.70 9.13
C GLU A 73 -14.20 -11.10 8.49
N PRO A 74 -13.76 -11.20 7.23
CA PRO A 74 -13.69 -12.48 6.55
C PRO A 74 -12.62 -13.32 7.25
N ARG A 75 -12.88 -14.62 7.31
CA ARG A 75 -11.86 -15.56 7.79
C ARG A 75 -10.63 -15.48 6.86
N PRO A 76 -9.44 -15.90 7.33
CA PRO A 76 -8.28 -16.05 6.46
C PRO A 76 -8.59 -17.01 5.32
N GLY A 77 -8.16 -16.69 4.11
CA GLY A 77 -8.44 -17.51 2.93
C GLY A 77 -7.59 -17.17 1.73
N ILE A 78 -7.86 -17.89 0.64
CA ILE A 78 -7.27 -17.67 -0.67
C ILE A 78 -8.40 -17.32 -1.64
N LEU A 79 -8.30 -16.14 -2.25
CA LEU A 79 -9.12 -15.76 -3.39
C LEU A 79 -8.46 -16.28 -4.67
N VAL A 80 -9.15 -17.18 -5.35
CA VAL A 80 -8.74 -17.74 -6.64
C VAL A 80 -9.45 -16.97 -7.75
N VAL A 81 -8.68 -16.40 -8.68
CA VAL A 81 -9.18 -15.64 -9.82
C VAL A 81 -8.73 -16.31 -11.12
N THR A 82 -9.66 -16.53 -12.06
CA THR A 82 -9.39 -17.04 -13.42
C THR A 82 -9.89 -16.06 -14.47
N LEU A 83 -9.07 -15.83 -15.49
CA LEU A 83 -9.42 -14.98 -16.64
C LEU A 83 -9.68 -15.88 -17.84
N HIS A 84 -10.88 -15.81 -18.41
CA HIS A 84 -11.29 -16.70 -19.50
C HIS A 84 -11.20 -15.98 -20.85
N GLU A 85 -12.06 -15.01 -21.09
CA GLU A 85 -12.25 -14.39 -22.41
C GLU A 85 -12.77 -12.94 -22.26
N GLY A 86 -12.38 -12.09 -23.20
CA GLY A 86 -12.91 -10.74 -23.36
C GLY A 86 -13.67 -10.63 -24.67
N SER A 87 -14.63 -9.71 -24.74
CA SER A 87 -15.38 -9.47 -25.98
C SER A 87 -15.82 -8.02 -26.14
N GLY A 88 -15.73 -7.49 -27.36
CA GLY A 88 -16.19 -6.14 -27.70
C GLY A 88 -15.26 -5.02 -27.21
N PHE A 89 -13.98 -5.32 -26.96
CA PHE A 89 -13.00 -4.28 -26.65
C PHE A 89 -12.75 -3.42 -27.89
N SER A 90 -12.58 -2.12 -27.70
CA SER A 90 -12.25 -1.16 -28.76
C SER A 90 -11.24 -0.13 -28.25
N LEU A 91 -10.53 0.54 -29.16
CA LEU A 91 -9.65 1.63 -28.77
C LEU A 91 -10.45 2.87 -28.36
N PRO A 92 -10.08 3.53 -27.24
CA PRO A 92 -10.52 4.89 -26.95
C PRO A 92 -10.28 5.80 -28.16
N GLU A 93 -11.18 6.76 -28.40
CA GLU A 93 -11.20 7.62 -29.59
C GLU A 93 -9.81 8.19 -29.95
N GLN A 94 -9.13 8.75 -28.94
CA GLN A 94 -7.79 9.34 -29.03
C GLN A 94 -6.68 8.38 -29.54
N TYR A 95 -6.87 7.07 -29.44
CA TYR A 95 -5.88 6.06 -29.83
C TYR A 95 -6.24 5.28 -31.10
N ARG A 96 -7.42 5.51 -31.72
CA ARG A 96 -7.84 4.77 -32.94
C ARG A 96 -6.88 4.88 -34.11
N GLN A 97 -6.06 5.93 -34.17
CA GLN A 97 -5.08 6.14 -35.24
C GLN A 97 -3.71 5.47 -35.00
N VAL A 98 -3.46 4.93 -33.79
CA VAL A 98 -2.14 4.39 -33.37
C VAL A 98 -1.65 3.28 -34.31
N PHE A 99 -2.56 2.42 -34.78
CA PHE A 99 -2.27 1.27 -35.65
C PHE A 99 -2.46 1.55 -37.16
N ASN A 100 -2.95 2.74 -37.54
CA ASN A 100 -3.27 3.06 -38.94
C ASN A 100 -2.10 3.65 -39.75
N ARG A 101 -0.93 3.87 -39.15
CA ARG A 101 0.27 4.32 -39.87
C ARG A 101 1.02 3.15 -40.51
N GLN A 102 0.56 2.74 -41.69
CA GLN A 102 1.38 1.93 -42.59
C GLN A 102 2.60 2.72 -43.08
N HIS A 103 3.72 2.02 -43.30
CA HIS A 103 4.99 2.61 -43.70
C HIS A 103 4.89 3.38 -45.03
N PRO A 104 5.51 4.57 -45.17
CA PRO A 104 5.73 5.17 -46.47
C PRO A 104 6.81 4.38 -47.21
N TYR A 105 6.40 3.41 -48.02
CA TYR A 105 7.31 2.77 -48.97
C TYR A 105 7.69 3.79 -50.05
N ASN A 106 8.99 4.13 -50.08
CA ASN A 106 9.54 5.12 -51.00
C ASN A 106 9.60 4.51 -52.42
N SER A 107 8.57 4.76 -53.22
CA SER A 107 8.46 4.29 -54.61
C SER A 107 8.86 5.39 -55.58
N THR A 108 10.15 5.72 -55.65
CA THR A 108 10.72 6.57 -56.71
C THR A 108 10.78 5.79 -58.02
N GLY A 109 9.63 5.65 -58.70
CA GLY A 109 9.52 5.13 -60.05
C GLY A 109 9.34 6.26 -61.06
N ASN A 110 10.40 6.58 -61.82
CA ASN A 110 10.30 7.51 -62.94
C ASN A 110 9.32 6.98 -64.00
N GLY A 111 8.35 7.80 -64.40
CA GLY A 111 7.45 7.53 -65.53
C GLY A 111 6.95 8.86 -66.10
N PHE A 112 7.40 9.21 -67.30
CA PHE A 112 7.09 10.48 -67.97
C PHE A 112 5.64 10.53 -68.48
N ASP A 113 4.99 11.70 -68.34
CA ASP A 113 3.79 12.03 -69.10
C ASP A 113 4.13 12.31 -70.58
N ILE A 114 3.47 11.60 -71.51
CA ILE A 114 3.25 12.07 -72.89
C ILE A 114 1.78 11.83 -73.25
N ALA A 115 1.12 12.88 -73.72
CA ALA A 115 -0.29 12.88 -74.10
C ALA A 115 -0.54 12.26 -75.50
N GLY A 116 -1.75 11.79 -75.76
CA GLY A 116 -2.12 11.31 -77.11
C GLY A 116 -3.52 10.72 -77.24
N SER A 117 -4.49 11.56 -77.61
CA SER A 117 -5.84 11.21 -78.09
C SER A 117 -5.85 10.16 -79.23
N VAL A 118 -6.95 9.41 -79.40
CA VAL A 118 -7.83 9.44 -80.61
C VAL A 118 -8.86 8.27 -80.63
N ARG A 119 -10.16 8.67 -80.58
CA ARG A 119 -11.42 8.11 -81.18
C ARG A 119 -11.84 6.61 -81.16
N PRO A 120 -13.15 6.32 -81.35
CA PRO A 120 -13.77 4.99 -81.18
C PRO A 120 -14.13 4.30 -82.53
N THR A 121 -15.08 3.34 -82.48
CA THR A 121 -15.66 2.47 -83.56
C THR A 121 -14.88 1.16 -83.78
N SER A 122 -15.47 -0.01 -84.06
CA SER A 122 -16.87 -0.49 -83.99
C SER A 122 -16.93 -2.01 -84.25
N SER A 123 -17.87 -2.77 -83.63
CA SER A 123 -18.42 -4.12 -84.04
C SER A 123 -17.43 -5.28 -84.37
N GLN A 124 -17.63 -6.58 -84.15
CA GLN A 124 -18.57 -7.53 -83.50
C GLN A 124 -17.80 -8.89 -83.53
N GLN A 125 -18.03 -9.97 -82.77
CA GLN A 125 -18.96 -10.42 -81.73
C GLN A 125 -18.17 -11.40 -80.80
N SER A 126 -18.64 -11.94 -79.67
CA SER A 126 -19.65 -13.02 -79.57
C SER A 126 -19.81 -13.52 -78.11
N ALA A 127 -21.00 -14.04 -77.81
CA ALA A 127 -21.35 -15.05 -76.78
C ALA A 127 -21.14 -14.80 -75.26
N ALA A 128 -22.29 -14.64 -74.59
CA ALA A 128 -22.71 -15.31 -73.34
C ALA A 128 -21.99 -15.05 -72.00
N GLY A 129 -22.74 -14.48 -71.05
CA GLY A 129 -22.36 -14.36 -69.63
C GLY A 129 -23.41 -13.61 -68.80
N SER A 130 -24.55 -14.24 -68.49
CA SER A 130 -25.67 -13.60 -67.78
C SER A 130 -25.37 -13.30 -66.30
N SER A 131 -25.94 -12.21 -65.82
CA SER A 131 -25.76 -11.64 -64.48
C SER A 131 -26.33 -12.46 -63.32
N ALA A 132 -25.59 -12.52 -62.21
CA ALA A 132 -26.13 -12.72 -60.86
C ALA A 132 -25.38 -11.80 -59.87
N GLY A 133 -26.10 -11.18 -58.93
CA GLY A 133 -25.59 -10.05 -58.15
C GLY A 133 -24.58 -10.41 -57.04
N GLY A 134 -23.60 -9.52 -56.84
CA GLY A 134 -22.71 -9.53 -55.68
C GLY A 134 -23.19 -8.53 -54.62
N ASN A 135 -23.55 -9.01 -53.43
CA ASN A 135 -24.01 -8.16 -52.32
C ASN A 135 -22.97 -7.09 -51.94
N VAL A 136 -23.42 -5.85 -51.83
CA VAL A 136 -22.71 -4.81 -51.07
C VAL A 136 -22.62 -5.28 -49.62
N ARG A 137 -21.43 -5.69 -49.18
CA ARG A 137 -21.15 -5.89 -47.75
C ARG A 137 -21.06 -4.51 -47.10
N SER A 138 -22.08 -4.16 -46.33
CA SER A 138 -22.08 -3.02 -45.43
C SER A 138 -20.86 -3.11 -44.49
N SER A 139 -19.95 -2.15 -44.61
CA SER A 139 -18.83 -2.01 -43.69
C SER A 139 -19.36 -1.53 -42.34
N THR A 140 -19.51 -2.46 -41.38
CA THR A 140 -19.64 -2.09 -39.97
C THR A 140 -18.40 -1.30 -39.55
N SER A 141 -18.63 -0.23 -38.79
CA SER A 141 -17.59 0.64 -38.24
C SER A 141 -16.66 -0.14 -37.30
N GLY A 142 -15.55 -0.67 -37.84
CA GLY A 142 -14.58 -1.46 -37.10
C GLY A 142 -13.84 -0.63 -36.03
N GLY A 143 -13.75 -1.16 -34.81
CA GLY A 143 -13.32 -0.44 -33.60
C GLY A 143 -11.82 -0.15 -33.47
N GLY A 144 -11.14 0.24 -34.56
CA GLY A 144 -9.73 0.70 -34.58
C GLY A 144 -8.67 -0.36 -34.29
N LEU A 145 -9.04 -1.53 -33.78
CA LEU A 145 -8.14 -2.64 -33.41
C LEU A 145 -7.85 -3.60 -34.57
N SER A 146 -8.62 -3.52 -35.65
CA SER A 146 -8.52 -4.44 -36.78
C SER A 146 -7.26 -4.22 -37.65
N SER A 147 -6.47 -3.17 -37.39
CA SER A 147 -5.19 -2.86 -38.04
C SER A 147 -3.95 -3.31 -37.24
N VAL A 148 -4.13 -4.04 -36.14
CA VAL A 148 -3.01 -4.62 -35.35
C VAL A 148 -2.23 -5.67 -36.20
N PRO A 149 -0.88 -5.66 -36.22
CA PRO A 149 -0.10 -6.58 -37.04
C PRO A 149 -0.32 -8.07 -36.71
N THR A 150 -0.52 -8.88 -37.75
CA THR A 150 -0.61 -10.35 -37.66
C THR A 150 0.61 -11.02 -38.31
N ASN A 151 1.07 -12.13 -37.72
CA ASN A 151 2.00 -13.06 -38.36
C ASN A 151 1.19 -14.30 -38.79
N HIS A 152 1.21 -14.63 -40.09
CA HIS A 152 0.44 -15.74 -40.66
C HIS A 152 -1.06 -15.74 -40.26
N GLY A 153 -1.68 -14.56 -40.22
CA GLY A 153 -3.09 -14.39 -39.83
C GLY A 153 -3.39 -14.55 -38.32
N ARG A 154 -2.36 -14.77 -37.47
CA ARG A 154 -2.49 -14.75 -36.02
C ARG A 154 -1.91 -13.47 -35.44
N TYR A 155 -2.61 -12.84 -34.51
CA TYR A 155 -2.08 -11.72 -33.75
C TYR A 155 -0.92 -12.19 -32.86
N SER A 156 0.16 -11.41 -32.79
CA SER A 156 1.22 -11.66 -31.81
C SER A 156 0.69 -11.39 -30.40
N ALA A 157 0.99 -12.26 -29.44
CA ALA A 157 0.63 -12.04 -28.02
C ALA A 157 1.20 -10.72 -27.44
N LYS A 158 2.22 -10.12 -28.08
CA LYS A 158 2.71 -8.77 -27.74
C LYS A 158 1.65 -7.67 -27.96
N TYR A 159 0.75 -7.84 -28.93
CA TYR A 159 -0.27 -6.87 -29.31
C TYR A 159 -1.69 -7.31 -28.93
N LEU A 160 -1.82 -8.33 -28.07
CA LEU A 160 -3.09 -8.64 -27.43
C LEU A 160 -3.21 -7.82 -26.12
N PRO A 161 -4.44 -7.50 -25.68
CA PRO A 161 -4.70 -6.95 -24.37
C PRO A 161 -4.07 -7.80 -23.25
N TYR A 162 -3.61 -7.12 -22.22
CA TYR A 162 -3.24 -7.74 -20.95
C TYR A 162 -4.06 -7.12 -19.82
N ALA A 163 -4.27 -7.90 -18.77
CA ALA A 163 -4.94 -7.46 -17.56
C ALA A 163 -3.93 -7.25 -16.43
N ILE A 164 -4.20 -6.30 -15.54
CA ILE A 164 -3.58 -6.19 -14.22
C ILE A 164 -4.68 -6.49 -13.21
N LEU A 165 -4.51 -7.59 -12.47
CA LEU A 165 -5.34 -7.90 -11.31
C LEU A 165 -4.74 -7.17 -10.11
N ASP A 166 -5.52 -6.35 -9.42
CA ASP A 166 -5.15 -5.70 -8.15
C ASP A 166 -6.11 -6.13 -7.05
N PHE A 167 -5.55 -6.71 -6.00
CA PHE A 167 -6.27 -7.11 -4.80
C PHE A 167 -5.41 -6.86 -3.57
N ASP A 168 -5.91 -6.07 -2.62
CA ASP A 168 -5.22 -5.77 -1.35
C ASP A 168 -3.76 -5.27 -1.56
N LYS A 169 -3.55 -4.41 -2.57
CA LYS A 169 -2.25 -3.88 -3.03
C LYS A 169 -1.29 -4.91 -3.65
N ILE A 170 -1.73 -6.16 -3.86
CA ILE A 170 -0.95 -7.21 -4.53
C ILE A 170 -1.39 -7.29 -5.98
N GLN A 171 -0.43 -7.18 -6.91
CA GLN A 171 -0.73 -7.09 -8.33
C GLN A 171 -0.14 -8.20 -9.20
N VAL A 172 -0.87 -8.50 -10.28
CA VAL A 172 -0.56 -9.63 -11.16
C VAL A 172 -0.83 -9.24 -12.61
N PHE A 173 0.22 -9.30 -13.42
CA PHE A 173 0.14 -9.07 -14.87
C PHE A 173 -0.27 -10.35 -15.58
N VAL A 174 -1.35 -10.28 -16.37
CA VAL A 174 -1.99 -11.43 -17.03
C VAL A 174 -2.13 -11.15 -18.53
N ASN A 175 -1.17 -11.63 -19.32
CA ASN A 175 -1.20 -11.51 -20.77
C ASN A 175 -2.24 -12.46 -21.37
N ALA A 176 -2.97 -12.01 -22.40
CA ALA A 176 -3.76 -12.92 -23.22
C ALA A 176 -2.86 -13.91 -23.97
N VAL A 177 -3.35 -15.15 -24.11
CA VAL A 177 -2.63 -16.27 -24.74
C VAL A 177 -2.92 -16.32 -26.24
N SER A 178 -4.15 -15.98 -26.63
CA SER A 178 -4.61 -16.03 -28.02
C SER A 178 -5.84 -15.13 -28.24
N GLY A 179 -6.54 -15.28 -29.38
CA GLY A 179 -7.71 -14.47 -29.74
C GLY A 179 -7.33 -13.27 -30.63
N SER A 180 -8.17 -12.24 -30.61
CA SER A 180 -7.91 -10.96 -31.27
C SER A 180 -7.85 -9.83 -30.24
N PRO A 181 -7.38 -8.62 -30.60
CA PRO A 181 -7.36 -7.51 -29.66
C PRO A 181 -8.77 -7.06 -29.21
N GLU A 182 -9.79 -7.29 -30.05
CA GLU A 182 -11.21 -7.01 -29.75
C GLU A 182 -11.84 -8.12 -28.88
N ASN A 183 -11.36 -9.35 -29.02
CA ASN A 183 -11.86 -10.54 -28.32
C ASN A 183 -10.67 -11.41 -27.85
N PRO A 184 -9.94 -11.00 -26.79
CA PRO A 184 -8.78 -11.73 -26.30
C PRO A 184 -9.19 -12.99 -25.52
N LEU A 185 -8.36 -14.03 -25.63
CA LEU A 185 -8.51 -15.28 -24.90
C LEU A 185 -7.34 -15.45 -23.93
N TRP A 186 -7.68 -15.59 -22.65
CA TRP A 186 -6.76 -15.94 -21.58
C TRP A 186 -6.78 -17.46 -21.33
N ALA A 187 -5.96 -17.95 -20.40
CA ALA A 187 -5.81 -19.38 -20.15
C ALA A 187 -7.03 -20.06 -19.50
N GLY A 188 -8.00 -19.28 -18.99
CA GLY A 188 -9.17 -19.81 -18.29
C GLY A 188 -8.79 -20.57 -17.02
N GLU A 189 -9.39 -21.74 -16.84
CA GLU A 189 -9.15 -22.61 -15.69
C GLU A 189 -7.72 -23.19 -15.65
N ASN A 190 -7.01 -23.20 -16.79
CA ASN A 190 -5.63 -23.67 -16.89
C ASN A 190 -4.62 -22.73 -16.17
N THR A 191 -5.03 -21.53 -15.76
CA THR A 191 -4.16 -20.65 -14.96
C THR A 191 -4.98 -19.90 -13.91
N GLN A 192 -4.70 -20.25 -12.65
CA GLN A 192 -5.36 -19.70 -11.48
C GLN A 192 -4.45 -18.69 -10.78
N TYR A 193 -4.98 -17.51 -10.50
CA TYR A 193 -4.27 -16.45 -9.77
C TYR A 193 -4.79 -16.39 -8.34
N LYS A 194 -3.98 -16.87 -7.40
CA LYS A 194 -4.31 -16.95 -5.97
C LYS A 194 -3.91 -15.69 -5.24
N PHE A 195 -4.76 -15.15 -4.38
CA PHE A 195 -4.45 -14.01 -3.52
C PHE A 195 -4.76 -14.35 -2.08
N ASP A 196 -3.84 -14.05 -1.18
CA ASP A 196 -4.08 -14.20 0.25
C ASP A 196 -5.06 -13.12 0.73
N VAL A 197 -6.22 -13.55 1.24
CA VAL A 197 -7.28 -12.66 1.74
C VAL A 197 -6.96 -12.27 3.17
N SER A 198 -6.57 -11.01 3.36
CA SER A 198 -6.42 -10.42 4.70
C SER A 198 -7.68 -9.70 5.17
N ARG A 199 -8.53 -9.19 4.26
CA ARG A 199 -9.66 -8.29 4.56
C ARG A 199 -10.70 -8.30 3.44
N VAL A 200 -11.91 -7.79 3.72
CA VAL A 200 -12.87 -7.46 2.64
C VAL A 200 -12.25 -6.33 1.81
N THR A 201 -12.02 -6.58 0.53
CA THR A 201 -11.63 -5.55 -0.43
C THR A 201 -12.15 -5.91 -1.81
N GLU A 202 -12.37 -4.88 -2.62
CA GLU A 202 -12.61 -5.01 -4.05
C GLU A 202 -11.38 -5.63 -4.75
N LEU A 203 -11.64 -6.47 -5.75
CA LEU A 203 -10.71 -6.90 -6.77
C LEU A 203 -10.91 -5.99 -8.00
N ALA A 204 -9.86 -5.27 -8.41
CA ALA A 204 -9.87 -4.48 -9.63
C ALA A 204 -9.12 -5.21 -10.75
N VAL A 205 -9.68 -5.17 -11.97
CA VAL A 205 -9.08 -5.76 -13.16
C VAL A 205 -8.94 -4.67 -14.21
N HIS A 206 -7.73 -4.12 -14.32
CA HIS A 206 -7.41 -3.06 -15.27
C HIS A 206 -6.95 -3.66 -16.60
N LEU A 207 -7.51 -3.19 -17.72
CA LEU A 207 -7.22 -3.70 -19.05
C LEU A 207 -6.37 -2.69 -19.82
N TYR A 208 -5.31 -3.19 -20.45
CA TYR A 208 -4.35 -2.38 -21.20
C TYR A 208 -3.97 -3.05 -22.52
N LEU A 209 -3.60 -2.24 -23.51
CA LEU A 209 -3.02 -2.66 -24.78
C LEU A 209 -1.64 -2.03 -24.95
N ARG A 210 -0.64 -2.82 -25.35
CA ARG A 210 0.71 -2.30 -25.54
C ARG A 210 0.78 -1.35 -26.73
N ASN A 211 1.32 -0.16 -26.50
CA ASN A 211 1.42 0.86 -27.56
C ASN A 211 2.62 0.55 -28.49
N PRO A 212 2.41 0.26 -29.79
CA PRO A 212 3.50 -0.06 -30.71
C PRO A 212 4.42 1.13 -31.00
N ASN A 213 3.94 2.36 -30.80
CA ASN A 213 4.67 3.59 -31.07
C ASN A 213 5.42 4.12 -29.84
N ALA A 214 5.38 3.41 -28.71
CA ALA A 214 6.09 3.79 -27.49
C ALA A 214 7.62 3.80 -27.73
N PRO A 215 8.35 4.84 -27.27
CA PRO A 215 9.81 4.88 -27.36
C PRO A 215 10.47 3.67 -26.69
N LYS A 216 11.62 3.23 -27.22
CA LYS A 216 12.45 2.22 -26.55
C LYS A 216 12.84 2.73 -25.16
N GLY A 217 12.50 1.97 -24.12
CA GLY A 217 12.73 2.36 -22.72
C GLY A 217 11.54 3.02 -22.03
N ALA A 218 10.40 3.27 -22.70
CA ALA A 218 9.19 3.80 -22.06
C ALA A 218 8.47 2.80 -21.12
N GLY A 219 8.93 1.56 -21.01
CA GLY A 219 8.31 0.51 -20.18
C GLY A 219 6.85 0.28 -20.56
N ARG A 220 5.96 0.26 -19.55
CA ARG A 220 4.49 0.25 -19.73
C ARG A 220 3.84 1.62 -19.56
N THR A 221 4.61 2.69 -19.38
CA THR A 221 4.07 4.03 -19.03
C THR A 221 3.21 4.66 -20.13
N GLN A 222 3.37 4.21 -21.38
CA GLN A 222 2.60 4.66 -22.54
C GLN A 222 1.64 3.58 -23.07
N ASP A 223 1.37 2.52 -22.31
CA ASP A 223 0.39 1.51 -22.68
C ASP A 223 -1.03 2.09 -22.62
N ILE A 224 -1.86 1.70 -23.59
CA ILE A 224 -3.19 2.25 -23.81
C ILE A 224 -4.16 1.61 -22.82
N PHE A 225 -4.72 2.39 -21.90
CA PHE A 225 -5.80 1.94 -21.02
C PHE A 225 -7.07 1.67 -21.83
N LEU A 226 -7.63 0.46 -21.68
CA LEU A 226 -8.86 0.02 -22.35
C LEU A 226 -10.09 0.11 -21.43
N GLY A 227 -9.89 0.14 -20.12
CA GLY A 227 -10.95 0.20 -19.11
C GLY A 227 -10.65 -0.63 -17.86
N VAL A 228 -11.56 -0.63 -16.90
CA VAL A 228 -11.42 -1.36 -15.63
C VAL A 228 -12.70 -2.11 -15.28
N THR A 229 -12.56 -3.34 -14.80
CA THR A 229 -13.66 -4.12 -14.22
C THR A 229 -13.47 -4.19 -12.71
N ARG A 230 -14.57 -4.09 -11.96
CA ARG A 230 -14.58 -4.04 -10.50
C ARG A 230 -15.45 -5.15 -9.94
N VAL A 231 -14.88 -5.94 -9.03
CA VAL A 231 -15.47 -7.15 -8.47
C VAL A 231 -15.44 -7.03 -6.96
N ASN A 232 -16.60 -7.14 -6.31
CA ASN A 232 -16.70 -7.32 -4.86
C ASN A 232 -16.79 -8.82 -4.57
N PRO A 233 -15.69 -9.49 -4.16
CA PRO A 233 -15.69 -10.94 -4.03
C PRO A 233 -16.53 -11.38 -2.83
N ARG A 234 -17.17 -12.53 -2.93
CA ARG A 234 -17.80 -13.17 -1.77
C ARG A 234 -16.76 -13.95 -0.96
N PHE A 235 -16.52 -13.53 0.27
CA PHE A 235 -15.54 -14.15 1.19
C PHE A 235 -16.14 -15.26 2.07
N GLU A 236 -16.94 -16.14 1.46
CA GLU A 236 -17.53 -17.32 2.10
C GLU A 236 -17.26 -18.55 1.25
N GLU A 237 -16.90 -19.68 1.86
CA GLU A 237 -16.65 -20.92 1.13
C GLU A 237 -17.95 -21.41 0.47
N ARG A 238 -17.93 -21.58 -0.86
CA ARG A 238 -19.11 -22.03 -1.62
C ARG A 238 -19.39 -23.51 -1.34
N GLN A 239 -20.16 -23.77 -0.29
CA GLN A 239 -20.72 -25.08 -0.02
C GLN A 239 -21.69 -25.47 -1.15
N LYS A 240 -21.71 -26.74 -1.52
CA LYS A 240 -22.81 -27.31 -2.31
C LYS A 240 -23.88 -27.78 -1.34
N PHE A 241 -25.15 -27.53 -1.63
CA PHE A 241 -26.23 -28.14 -0.87
C PHE A 241 -26.17 -29.66 -1.04
N VAL A 242 -26.07 -30.37 0.08
CA VAL A 242 -26.14 -31.83 0.14
C VAL A 242 -27.29 -32.15 1.10
N GLU A 243 -28.30 -32.85 0.61
CA GLU A 243 -29.36 -33.38 1.47
C GLU A 243 -28.75 -34.44 2.38
N ASP A 244 -28.73 -34.19 3.69
CA ASP A 244 -28.34 -35.21 4.66
C ASP A 244 -29.54 -36.15 4.89
N PRO A 245 -29.43 -37.45 4.52
CA PRO A 245 -30.53 -38.40 4.59
C PRO A 245 -30.97 -38.76 6.02
N LYS A 246 -30.30 -38.23 7.05
CA LYS A 246 -30.62 -38.49 8.47
C LYS A 246 -31.50 -37.42 9.14
N VAL A 247 -31.73 -36.28 8.48
CA VAL A 247 -32.47 -35.15 9.09
C VAL A 247 -33.96 -35.19 8.72
N THR A 248 -34.84 -34.64 9.55
CA THR A 248 -36.27 -34.64 9.22
C THR A 248 -36.57 -33.77 8.01
N LYS A 249 -37.61 -34.10 7.24
CA LYS A 249 -38.02 -33.36 6.04
C LYS A 249 -38.14 -31.84 6.29
N LYS A 250 -38.67 -31.45 7.45
CA LYS A 250 -38.84 -30.04 7.86
C LYS A 250 -37.51 -29.31 8.08
N ASP A 251 -36.53 -30.00 8.65
CA ASP A 251 -35.19 -29.45 8.86
C ASP A 251 -34.40 -29.40 7.54
N CYS A 252 -34.60 -30.37 6.65
CA CYS A 252 -34.03 -30.36 5.29
C CYS A 252 -34.59 -29.20 4.45
N GLU A 253 -35.91 -28.97 4.49
CA GLU A 253 -36.56 -27.81 3.88
C GLU A 253 -36.04 -26.48 4.47
N LYS A 254 -35.83 -26.42 5.79
CA LYS A 254 -35.22 -25.25 6.44
C LYS A 254 -33.77 -25.03 6.00
N ALA A 255 -32.96 -26.08 5.91
CA ALA A 255 -31.59 -26.01 5.45
C ALA A 255 -31.51 -25.59 3.97
N ALA A 256 -32.41 -26.09 3.11
CA ALA A 256 -32.53 -25.66 1.72
C ALA A 256 -32.95 -24.19 1.59
N ALA A 257 -33.84 -23.70 2.47
CA ALA A 257 -34.23 -22.29 2.53
C ALA A 257 -33.09 -21.39 3.03
N GLU A 258 -32.33 -21.81 4.05
CA GLU A 258 -31.13 -21.11 4.52
C GLU A 258 -30.02 -21.11 3.45
N PHE A 259 -29.81 -22.22 2.74
CA PHE A 259 -28.89 -22.30 1.59
C PHE A 259 -29.31 -21.34 0.47
N SER A 260 -30.59 -21.36 0.08
CA SER A 260 -31.13 -20.46 -0.94
C SER A 260 -31.03 -18.98 -0.53
N LYS A 261 -31.20 -18.68 0.76
CA LYS A 261 -30.99 -17.34 1.33
C LYS A 261 -29.52 -16.94 1.32
N ARG A 262 -28.59 -17.90 1.55
CA ARG A 262 -27.15 -17.68 1.42
C ARG A 262 -26.75 -17.46 -0.04
N GLU A 263 -27.19 -18.23 -1.03
CA GLU A 263 -26.82 -17.94 -2.43
C GLU A 263 -27.30 -16.55 -2.91
N ARG A 264 -28.37 -16.00 -2.32
CA ARG A 264 -28.83 -14.60 -2.53
C ARG A 264 -28.04 -13.53 -1.77
N ALA A 265 -27.01 -13.88 -0.99
CA ALA A 265 -26.18 -12.90 -0.29
C ALA A 265 -25.33 -12.07 -1.28
N PRO A 266 -25.08 -10.77 -0.99
CA PRO A 266 -24.32 -9.91 -1.88
C PRO A 266 -22.84 -10.31 -1.97
N GLY A 267 -22.28 -10.27 -3.18
CA GLY A 267 -20.89 -10.59 -3.48
C GLY A 267 -20.77 -11.58 -4.65
N GLN A 268 -19.80 -11.37 -5.53
CA GLN A 268 -19.59 -12.19 -6.73
C GLN A 268 -18.84 -13.49 -6.40
N SER A 269 -19.31 -14.60 -6.98
CA SER A 269 -18.71 -15.92 -6.83
C SER A 269 -19.04 -16.83 -8.01
N GLY A 270 -18.06 -17.59 -8.50
CA GLY A 270 -18.16 -18.37 -9.74
C GLY A 270 -17.69 -17.58 -10.96
N THR A 271 -18.10 -18.01 -12.15
CA THR A 271 -17.65 -17.45 -13.43
C THR A 271 -18.76 -16.65 -14.09
N GLU A 272 -18.56 -15.33 -14.20
CA GLU A 272 -19.57 -14.38 -14.67
C GLU A 272 -18.99 -13.45 -15.76
N TRP A 273 -19.88 -12.90 -16.60
CA TRP A 273 -19.56 -11.83 -17.55
C TRP A 273 -19.79 -10.47 -16.90
N LEU A 274 -18.81 -9.59 -17.02
CA LEU A 274 -18.79 -8.28 -16.36
C LEU A 274 -18.52 -7.18 -17.39
N GLU A 275 -19.27 -6.08 -17.31
CA GLU A 275 -19.08 -4.91 -18.17
C GLU A 275 -17.79 -4.17 -17.81
N VAL A 276 -17.02 -3.74 -18.81
CA VAL A 276 -15.83 -2.91 -18.61
C VAL A 276 -16.24 -1.46 -18.37
N GLN A 277 -15.90 -0.91 -17.20
CA GLN A 277 -16.10 0.51 -16.87
C GLN A 277 -15.02 1.36 -17.53
N TYR A 278 -15.37 2.59 -17.92
CA TYR A 278 -14.47 3.54 -18.60
C TYR A 278 -13.85 2.99 -19.91
N GLY A 279 -14.57 2.09 -20.58
CA GLY A 279 -14.14 1.38 -21.78
C GLY A 279 -15.33 0.83 -22.57
N THR A 280 -15.08 -0.14 -23.45
CA THR A 280 -16.14 -0.89 -24.14
C THR A 280 -15.94 -2.39 -23.96
N GLY A 281 -17.04 -3.14 -24.06
CA GLY A 281 -17.01 -4.60 -24.03
C GLY A 281 -17.11 -5.20 -22.64
N LYS A 282 -16.91 -6.52 -22.57
CA LYS A 282 -17.12 -7.35 -21.38
C LYS A 282 -15.96 -8.30 -21.17
N ILE A 283 -15.72 -8.69 -19.93
CA ILE A 283 -14.74 -9.71 -19.55
C ILE A 283 -15.40 -10.81 -18.73
N LYS A 284 -14.99 -12.06 -18.97
CA LYS A 284 -15.44 -13.24 -18.25
C LYS A 284 -14.42 -13.63 -17.18
N LEU A 285 -14.79 -13.42 -15.93
CA LEU A 285 -13.94 -13.66 -14.76
C LEU A 285 -14.53 -14.77 -13.89
N GLY A 286 -13.69 -15.72 -13.47
CA GLY A 286 -13.99 -16.66 -12.40
C GLY A 286 -13.40 -16.17 -11.09
N VAL A 287 -14.21 -16.15 -10.03
CA VAL A 287 -13.81 -15.68 -8.70
C VAL A 287 -14.31 -16.67 -7.64
N GLN A 288 -13.40 -17.29 -6.90
CA GLN A 288 -13.73 -18.26 -5.86
C GLN A 288 -12.93 -17.98 -4.59
N TYR A 289 -13.60 -17.90 -3.45
CA TYR A 289 -12.95 -17.86 -2.15
C TYR A 289 -12.84 -19.27 -1.55
N ILE A 290 -11.67 -19.59 -1.01
CA ILE A 290 -11.37 -20.84 -0.29
C ILE A 290 -10.88 -20.45 1.11
N GLU A 291 -11.58 -20.91 2.15
CA GLU A 291 -11.19 -20.64 3.54
C GLU A 291 -9.89 -21.38 3.88
N ASN A 292 -8.90 -20.67 4.42
CA ASN A 292 -7.60 -21.25 4.72
C ASN A 292 -7.61 -21.92 6.10
N ARG A 293 -7.79 -23.24 6.11
CA ARG A 293 -7.76 -24.08 7.33
C ARG A 293 -6.34 -24.49 7.76
N GLN A 294 -5.30 -23.83 7.26
CA GLN A 294 -3.90 -24.20 7.50
C GLN A 294 -3.44 -23.98 8.95
N ARG A 295 -2.40 -24.75 9.29
CA ARG A 295 -1.50 -24.58 10.44
C ARG A 295 -0.90 -23.17 10.54
N ALA A 296 -0.30 -22.86 11.68
CA ALA A 296 0.53 -21.65 11.85
C ALA A 296 1.62 -21.59 10.76
N LEU A 297 1.86 -20.39 10.21
CA LEU A 297 2.89 -20.18 9.19
C LEU A 297 4.29 -20.35 9.79
N THR A 298 5.22 -20.91 9.00
CA THR A 298 6.65 -20.98 9.35
C THR A 298 7.51 -20.35 8.25
N THR A 299 8.81 -20.23 8.50
CA THR A 299 9.80 -19.84 7.48
C THR A 299 9.77 -20.74 6.25
N ASP A 300 9.41 -22.01 6.41
CA ASP A 300 9.45 -23.01 5.34
C ASP A 300 8.30 -22.85 4.33
N ASP A 301 7.26 -22.09 4.66
CA ASP A 301 6.17 -21.76 3.75
C ASP A 301 6.59 -20.64 2.74
N PHE A 302 7.79 -20.07 2.92
CA PHE A 302 8.37 -19.02 2.08
C PHE A 302 9.67 -19.45 1.39
N GLU A 303 9.92 -18.89 0.21
CA GLU A 303 11.17 -18.96 -0.56
C GLU A 303 11.87 -17.60 -0.42
N LEU A 304 13.09 -17.57 0.14
CA LEU A 304 13.87 -16.34 0.29
C LEU A 304 14.52 -15.98 -1.05
N LEU A 305 14.31 -14.76 -1.55
CA LEU A 305 14.80 -14.34 -2.87
C LEU A 305 15.99 -13.37 -2.79
N LYS A 306 15.81 -12.22 -2.13
CA LYS A 306 16.81 -11.15 -2.01
C LYS A 306 16.72 -10.43 -0.69
N VAL A 307 17.83 -9.85 -0.22
CA VAL A 307 17.80 -8.83 0.83
C VAL A 307 17.40 -7.51 0.16
N VAL A 308 16.48 -6.77 0.79
CA VAL A 308 15.96 -5.49 0.26
C VAL A 308 16.08 -4.33 1.23
N GLY A 309 16.52 -4.59 2.47
CA GLY A 309 16.82 -3.56 3.45
C GLY A 309 17.44 -4.15 4.71
N LYS A 310 18.17 -3.29 5.44
CA LYS A 310 18.85 -3.65 6.70
C LYS A 310 18.83 -2.45 7.62
N GLY A 311 18.31 -2.63 8.84
CA GLY A 311 18.16 -1.57 9.83
C GLY A 311 18.54 -2.02 11.23
N SER A 312 18.42 -1.10 12.19
CA SER A 312 18.70 -1.33 13.62
C SER A 312 17.88 -2.46 14.24
N PHE A 313 16.69 -2.74 13.69
CA PHE A 313 15.76 -3.77 14.16
C PHE A 313 15.89 -5.13 13.42
N GLY A 314 16.73 -5.22 12.39
CA GLY A 314 17.00 -6.48 11.69
C GLY A 314 17.10 -6.37 10.17
N LYS A 315 16.81 -7.48 9.48
CA LYS A 315 16.92 -7.64 8.03
C LYS A 315 15.52 -7.69 7.40
N VAL A 316 15.35 -7.06 6.25
CA VAL A 316 14.16 -7.16 5.40
C VAL A 316 14.53 -7.92 4.12
N MET A 317 13.77 -8.98 3.83
CA MET A 317 14.01 -9.85 2.68
C MET A 317 12.78 -9.87 1.77
N MET A 318 13.00 -9.79 0.45
CA MET A 318 12.00 -10.17 -0.54
C MET A 318 11.83 -11.69 -0.50
N VAL A 319 10.60 -12.14 -0.30
CA VAL A 319 10.24 -13.56 -0.19
C VAL A 319 9.05 -13.89 -1.07
N LYS A 320 8.96 -15.14 -1.51
CA LYS A 320 7.81 -15.68 -2.25
C LYS A 320 7.10 -16.75 -1.43
N LYS A 321 5.82 -16.55 -1.14
CA LYS A 321 4.98 -17.54 -0.43
C LYS A 321 4.68 -18.71 -1.37
N LYS A 322 4.95 -19.96 -0.95
CA LYS A 322 5.02 -21.12 -1.88
C LYS A 322 3.66 -21.53 -2.48
N ASP A 323 2.57 -21.45 -1.73
CA ASP A 323 1.24 -21.91 -2.13
C ASP A 323 0.47 -20.94 -3.05
N THR A 324 0.68 -19.63 -2.87
CA THR A 324 0.10 -18.55 -3.68
C THR A 324 1.08 -17.94 -4.69
N SER A 325 2.38 -18.23 -4.58
CA SER A 325 3.46 -17.65 -5.40
C SER A 325 3.51 -16.12 -5.37
N ARG A 326 3.08 -15.50 -4.27
CA ARG A 326 3.08 -14.04 -4.08
C ARG A 326 4.33 -13.53 -3.40
N ILE A 327 4.74 -12.34 -3.82
CA ILE A 327 5.94 -11.65 -3.32
C ILE A 327 5.57 -10.76 -2.15
N TYR A 328 6.38 -10.85 -1.09
CA TYR A 328 6.21 -10.12 0.17
C TYR A 328 7.55 -9.61 0.70
N ALA A 329 7.49 -8.63 1.59
CA ALA A 329 8.65 -8.20 2.38
C ALA A 329 8.58 -8.88 3.77
N LEU A 330 9.56 -9.73 4.07
CA LEU A 330 9.73 -10.40 5.36
C LEU A 330 10.71 -9.60 6.23
N LYS A 331 10.22 -8.91 7.26
CA LYS A 331 11.04 -8.24 8.28
C LYS A 331 11.28 -9.21 9.44
N THR A 332 12.55 -9.51 9.73
CA THR A 332 12.96 -10.42 10.81
C THR A 332 13.51 -9.63 12.00
N ILE A 333 12.97 -9.86 13.20
CA ILE A 333 13.34 -9.19 14.46
C ILE A 333 13.79 -10.26 15.47
N ARG A 334 14.88 -10.02 16.22
CA ARG A 334 15.43 -10.99 17.19
C ARG A 334 14.77 -10.85 18.56
N LYS A 335 14.20 -11.93 19.10
CA LYS A 335 13.51 -11.93 20.42
C LYS A 335 14.42 -11.45 21.56
N ALA A 336 15.67 -11.91 21.58
CA ALA A 336 16.65 -11.54 22.61
C ALA A 336 16.90 -10.02 22.70
N HIS A 337 16.78 -9.29 21.58
CA HIS A 337 16.94 -7.83 21.50
C HIS A 337 15.72 -7.09 22.06
N ILE A 338 14.52 -7.64 21.88
CA ILE A 338 13.28 -7.09 22.44
C ILE A 338 13.27 -7.31 23.97
N ILE A 339 13.66 -8.51 24.43
CA ILE A 339 13.73 -8.83 25.87
C ILE A 339 14.78 -7.95 26.57
N SER A 340 15.98 -7.78 26.01
CA SER A 340 17.04 -6.98 26.65
C SER A 340 16.70 -5.48 26.78
N ARG A 341 15.70 -5.01 26.05
CA ARG A 341 15.15 -3.64 26.14
C ARG A 341 13.84 -3.55 26.92
N SER A 342 13.28 -4.68 27.38
CA SER A 342 11.95 -4.77 27.99
C SER A 342 10.80 -4.28 27.09
N GLU A 343 10.94 -4.42 25.77
CA GLU A 343 10.01 -3.86 24.77
C GLU A 343 8.89 -4.83 24.33
N VAL A 344 8.77 -6.01 24.96
CA VAL A 344 7.87 -7.10 24.48
C VAL A 344 6.41 -6.68 24.35
N ALA A 345 5.86 -5.98 25.35
CA ALA A 345 4.49 -5.47 25.30
C ALA A 345 4.29 -4.45 24.16
N HIS A 346 5.29 -3.61 23.90
CA HIS A 346 5.27 -2.63 22.83
C HIS A 346 5.27 -3.31 21.45
N THR A 347 6.15 -4.29 21.23
CA THR A 347 6.21 -5.04 19.97
C THR A 347 4.92 -5.83 19.69
N LEU A 348 4.29 -6.42 20.72
CA LEU A 348 2.98 -7.07 20.57
C LEU A 348 1.85 -6.09 20.20
N ALA A 349 1.86 -4.90 20.79
CA ALA A 349 0.91 -3.84 20.48
C ALA A 349 1.14 -3.27 19.07
N GLU A 350 2.40 -3.11 18.63
CA GLU A 350 2.77 -2.64 17.28
C GLU A 350 2.18 -3.57 16.23
N ARG A 351 2.41 -4.89 16.37
CA ARG A 351 1.79 -5.92 15.53
C ARG A 351 0.26 -5.83 15.54
N SER A 352 -0.35 -5.53 16.68
CA SER A 352 -1.81 -5.41 16.83
C SER A 352 -2.39 -4.21 16.07
N VAL A 353 -1.73 -3.06 16.15
CA VAL A 353 -2.15 -1.86 15.43
C VAL A 353 -1.90 -2.01 13.93
N LEU A 354 -0.74 -2.53 13.53
CA LEU A 354 -0.44 -2.87 12.13
C LEU A 354 -1.45 -3.82 11.49
N SER A 355 -2.03 -4.76 12.26
CA SER A 355 -3.10 -5.62 11.75
C SER A 355 -4.44 -4.90 11.50
N GLN A 356 -4.70 -3.79 12.18
CA GLN A 356 -5.97 -3.04 12.11
C GLN A 356 -5.93 -1.88 11.11
N ILE A 357 -4.76 -1.31 10.85
CA ILE A 357 -4.60 -0.18 9.92
C ILE A 357 -5.12 -0.54 8.51
N ASN A 358 -5.89 0.38 7.94
CA ASN A 358 -6.44 0.29 6.60
C ASN A 358 -6.31 1.64 5.88
N ASN A 359 -5.12 1.91 5.34
CA ASN A 359 -4.81 3.16 4.66
C ASN A 359 -4.12 2.87 3.31
N SER A 360 -4.45 3.64 2.27
CA SER A 360 -3.88 3.49 0.93
C SER A 360 -2.37 3.79 0.83
N PHE A 361 -1.83 4.51 1.83
CA PHE A 361 -0.49 5.08 1.87
C PHE A 361 0.39 4.51 2.98
N ILE A 362 -0.04 3.40 3.60
CA ILE A 362 0.74 2.64 4.59
C ILE A 362 0.92 1.22 4.07
N VAL A 363 2.13 0.66 4.19
CA VAL A 363 2.40 -0.73 3.79
C VAL A 363 1.62 -1.70 4.71
N PRO A 364 0.66 -2.48 4.18
CA PRO A 364 -0.18 -3.33 5.03
C PRO A 364 0.55 -4.60 5.52
N LEU A 365 0.36 -4.93 6.79
CA LEU A 365 0.72 -6.23 7.36
C LEU A 365 -0.21 -7.32 6.82
N LYS A 366 0.38 -8.41 6.30
CA LYS A 366 -0.35 -9.58 5.79
C LYS A 366 -0.37 -10.71 6.80
N PHE A 367 0.79 -11.05 7.36
CA PHE A 367 0.96 -12.12 8.35
C PHE A 367 2.02 -11.74 9.38
N SER A 368 1.98 -12.36 10.57
CA SER A 368 3.16 -12.46 11.43
C SER A 368 3.26 -13.84 12.06
N PHE A 369 4.48 -14.33 12.20
CA PHE A 369 4.77 -15.63 12.81
C PHE A 369 6.10 -15.57 13.54
N GLN A 370 6.47 -16.63 14.24
CA GLN A 370 7.69 -16.67 15.06
C GLN A 370 8.40 -18.02 14.94
N SER A 371 9.70 -18.00 15.19
CA SER A 371 10.51 -19.18 15.51
C SER A 371 10.95 -19.10 16.98
N PRO A 372 11.72 -20.06 17.51
CA PRO A 372 12.24 -19.97 18.89
C PRO A 372 12.99 -18.66 19.17
N ASP A 373 13.79 -18.14 18.22
CA ASP A 373 14.70 -17.02 18.49
C ASP A 373 14.27 -15.69 17.83
N LYS A 374 13.27 -15.72 16.96
CA LYS A 374 12.90 -14.59 16.09
C LYS A 374 11.40 -14.40 15.95
N LEU A 375 11.05 -13.17 15.64
CA LEU A 375 9.73 -12.71 15.22
C LEU A 375 9.80 -12.28 13.75
N TYR A 376 8.76 -12.60 12.99
CA TYR A 376 8.65 -12.27 11.57
C TYR A 376 7.37 -11.48 11.30
N LEU A 377 7.51 -10.37 10.57
CA LEU A 377 6.41 -9.61 9.97
C LEU A 377 6.45 -9.78 8.46
N VAL A 378 5.32 -10.19 7.86
CA VAL A 378 5.17 -10.31 6.41
C VAL A 378 4.30 -9.16 5.91
N LEU A 379 4.94 -8.23 5.21
CA LEU A 379 4.38 -6.99 4.68
C LEU A 379 4.14 -7.12 3.17
N ALA A 380 3.26 -6.30 2.60
CA ALA A 380 3.21 -6.14 1.15
C ALA A 380 4.58 -5.67 0.61
N PHE A 381 5.03 -6.26 -0.50
CA PHE A 381 6.24 -5.81 -1.18
C PHE A 381 5.93 -4.59 -2.07
N VAL A 382 6.76 -3.55 -2.00
CA VAL A 382 6.62 -2.30 -2.74
C VAL A 382 7.93 -2.04 -3.47
N ASN A 383 7.88 -1.95 -4.80
CA ASN A 383 9.05 -2.07 -5.68
C ASN A 383 9.38 -0.83 -6.54
N GLY A 384 8.71 0.30 -6.29
CA GLY A 384 9.08 1.57 -6.91
C GLY A 384 10.29 2.25 -6.25
N GLY A 385 10.86 1.67 -5.20
CA GLY A 385 12.05 2.17 -4.48
C GLY A 385 11.75 3.21 -3.41
N GLU A 386 12.79 3.59 -2.66
CA GLU A 386 12.72 4.63 -1.62
C GLU A 386 12.58 6.03 -2.23
N LEU A 387 11.78 6.89 -1.59
CA LEU A 387 11.65 8.31 -1.95
C LEU A 387 13.02 9.00 -1.91
N PHE A 388 13.89 8.59 -0.98
CA PHE A 388 15.27 9.05 -0.88
C PHE A 388 16.07 8.87 -2.18
N HIS A 389 15.95 7.71 -2.85
CA HIS A 389 16.66 7.45 -4.10
C HIS A 389 16.19 8.39 -5.22
N HIS A 390 14.88 8.62 -5.33
CA HIS A 390 14.31 9.53 -6.32
C HIS A 390 14.68 10.99 -6.04
N LEU A 391 14.66 11.40 -4.77
CA LEU A 391 15.07 12.76 -4.36
C LEU A 391 16.56 13.01 -4.63
N GLN A 392 17.43 12.04 -4.34
CA GLN A 392 18.84 12.11 -4.76
C GLN A 392 18.98 12.24 -6.28
N LYS A 393 18.25 11.44 -7.06
CA LYS A 393 18.37 11.43 -8.52
C LYS A 393 17.94 12.76 -9.16
N GLU A 394 16.92 13.42 -8.59
CA GLU A 394 16.33 14.65 -9.13
C GLU A 394 16.81 15.94 -8.43
N GLN A 395 17.58 15.81 -7.35
CA GLN A 395 18.05 16.88 -6.45
C GLN A 395 16.97 17.60 -5.66
N ARG A 396 15.80 17.85 -6.26
CA ARG A 396 14.57 18.31 -5.61
C ARG A 396 13.36 17.91 -6.46
N PHE A 397 12.19 17.83 -5.86
CA PHE A 397 10.95 17.65 -6.59
C PHE A 397 10.33 18.99 -6.99
N ASP A 398 9.45 18.97 -7.99
CA ASP A 398 8.61 20.11 -8.31
C ASP A 398 7.53 20.31 -7.24
N ILE A 399 6.98 21.53 -7.20
CA ILE A 399 5.98 21.95 -6.21
C ILE A 399 4.70 21.08 -6.21
N ASN A 400 4.29 20.53 -7.34
CA ASN A 400 3.08 19.73 -7.45
C ASN A 400 3.32 18.30 -6.96
N ARG A 401 4.47 17.70 -7.30
CA ARG A 401 4.90 16.40 -6.76
C ARG A 401 5.13 16.45 -5.25
N ALA A 402 5.82 17.48 -4.75
CA ALA A 402 6.02 17.68 -3.32
C ALA A 402 4.69 17.89 -2.57
N ARG A 403 3.76 18.70 -3.12
CA ARG A 403 2.39 18.85 -2.58
C ARG A 403 1.65 17.52 -2.53
N PHE A 404 1.71 16.74 -3.61
CA PHE A 404 1.01 15.47 -3.73
C PHE A 404 1.50 14.47 -2.67
N TYR A 405 2.80 14.22 -2.59
CA TYR A 405 3.37 13.32 -1.58
C TYR A 405 3.09 13.80 -0.15
N THR A 406 3.20 15.11 0.12
CA THR A 406 2.87 15.66 1.44
C THR A 406 1.40 15.42 1.82
N ALA A 407 0.48 15.51 0.86
CA ALA A 407 -0.94 15.25 1.09
C ALA A 407 -1.23 13.76 1.36
N GLU A 408 -0.54 12.84 0.67
CA GLU A 408 -0.67 11.40 0.93
C GLU A 408 -0.08 11.01 2.29
N LEU A 409 1.09 11.55 2.65
CA LEU A 409 1.74 11.34 3.94
C LEU A 409 0.92 11.93 5.10
N LEU A 410 0.29 13.10 4.91
CA LEU A 410 -0.65 13.66 5.88
C LEU A 410 -1.83 12.71 6.14
N CYS A 411 -2.35 12.06 5.10
CA CYS A 411 -3.41 11.05 5.24
C CYS A 411 -2.94 9.75 5.90
N ALA A 412 -1.65 9.39 5.77
CA ALA A 412 -1.05 8.26 6.48
C ALA A 412 -0.91 8.59 7.98
N LEU A 413 -0.32 9.74 8.32
CA LEU A 413 -0.10 10.20 9.68
C LEU A 413 -1.42 10.41 10.44
N GLU A 414 -2.42 11.06 9.83
CA GLU A 414 -3.76 11.22 10.41
C GLU A 414 -4.38 9.87 10.78
N CYS A 415 -4.22 8.85 9.92
CA CYS A 415 -4.70 7.51 10.20
C CYS A 415 -4.01 6.89 11.41
N LEU A 416 -2.68 7.02 11.52
CA LEU A 416 -1.91 6.56 12.68
C LEU A 416 -2.32 7.29 13.96
N HIS A 417 -2.49 8.61 13.89
CA HIS A 417 -2.91 9.45 15.01
C HIS A 417 -4.31 9.09 15.50
N GLY A 418 -5.22 8.69 14.60
CA GLY A 418 -6.54 8.14 14.91
C GLY A 418 -6.52 6.77 15.61
N PHE A 419 -5.46 5.99 15.42
CA PHE A 419 -5.17 4.77 16.20
C PHE A 419 -4.31 5.04 17.46
N ASN A 420 -4.14 6.31 17.87
CA ASN A 420 -3.29 6.72 18.99
C ASN A 420 -1.82 6.27 18.83
N VAL A 421 -1.32 6.32 17.59
CA VAL A 421 0.08 6.04 17.23
C VAL A 421 0.80 7.31 16.83
N ILE A 422 1.99 7.55 17.37
CA ILE A 422 2.95 8.56 16.89
C ILE A 422 4.02 7.82 16.08
N TYR A 423 4.36 8.29 14.88
CA TYR A 423 5.26 7.59 13.96
C TYR A 423 6.75 7.84 14.26
N ARG A 424 7.14 9.08 14.54
CA ARG A 424 8.46 9.53 15.07
C ARG A 424 9.71 9.36 14.19
N ASP A 425 9.66 8.66 13.06
CA ASP A 425 10.80 8.51 12.15
C ASP A 425 10.42 8.77 10.68
N LEU A 426 9.65 9.84 10.43
CA LEU A 426 9.28 10.25 9.07
C LEU A 426 10.49 10.88 8.36
N LYS A 427 10.97 10.17 7.32
CA LYS A 427 12.11 10.54 6.48
C LYS A 427 12.02 9.85 5.11
N PRO A 428 12.73 10.33 4.07
CA PRO A 428 12.66 9.77 2.71
C PRO A 428 13.02 8.28 2.59
N GLU A 429 13.87 7.75 3.48
CA GLU A 429 14.26 6.34 3.49
C GLU A 429 13.11 5.41 3.93
N ASN A 430 12.21 5.88 4.81
CA ASN A 430 11.08 5.10 5.31
C ASN A 430 9.80 5.26 4.45
N ILE A 431 9.91 5.95 3.31
CA ILE A 431 8.81 6.21 2.39
C ILE A 431 9.12 5.53 1.07
N LEU A 432 8.36 4.51 0.71
CA LEU A 432 8.48 3.84 -0.57
C LEU A 432 7.54 4.48 -1.59
N LEU A 433 7.86 4.38 -2.88
CA LEU A 433 6.90 4.60 -3.96
C LEU A 433 6.42 3.26 -4.48
N ASP A 434 5.12 3.13 -4.76
CA ASP A 434 4.60 1.99 -5.51
C ASP A 434 4.78 2.16 -7.03
N TYR A 435 4.55 1.08 -7.77
CA TYR A 435 4.68 1.03 -9.24
C TYR A 435 3.81 2.09 -9.98
N THR A 436 2.75 2.62 -9.35
CA THR A 436 1.92 3.72 -9.85
C THR A 436 2.44 5.10 -9.48
N GLY A 437 3.37 5.20 -8.52
CA GLY A 437 3.96 6.45 -8.04
C GLY A 437 3.31 7.05 -6.79
N HIS A 438 2.41 6.33 -6.11
CA HIS A 438 1.88 6.77 -4.81
C HIS A 438 2.85 6.42 -3.68
N VAL A 439 2.85 7.18 -2.59
CA VAL A 439 3.65 6.87 -1.41
C VAL A 439 3.10 5.67 -0.64
N ALA A 440 4.00 4.91 0.00
CA ALA A 440 3.70 3.85 0.94
C ALA A 440 4.68 3.93 2.11
N LEU A 441 4.20 4.42 3.26
CA LEU A 441 4.95 4.53 4.50
C LEU A 441 5.26 3.14 5.07
N CYS A 442 6.54 2.88 5.36
CA CYS A 442 7.03 1.62 5.89
C CYS A 442 7.68 1.80 7.28
N ASP A 443 8.45 0.81 7.73
CA ASP A 443 9.12 0.68 9.04
C ASP A 443 8.48 1.38 10.26
N PHE A 444 7.76 0.60 11.07
CA PHE A 444 7.06 1.07 12.28
C PHE A 444 7.87 0.84 13.58
N GLY A 445 9.14 0.42 13.49
CA GLY A 445 9.95 0.04 14.65
C GLY A 445 10.28 1.17 15.64
N LEU A 446 10.02 2.43 15.27
CA LEU A 446 10.13 3.60 16.15
C LEU A 446 8.78 4.23 16.52
N CYS A 447 7.65 3.62 16.18
CA CYS A 447 6.34 4.13 16.60
C CYS A 447 6.20 4.19 18.12
N LYS A 448 5.25 4.99 18.61
CA LYS A 448 4.78 4.98 20.00
C LYS A 448 3.27 4.79 20.01
N LEU A 449 2.80 3.83 20.80
CA LEU A 449 1.41 3.38 20.85
C LEU A 449 0.72 3.89 22.12
N ASP A 450 -0.61 3.78 22.12
CA ASP A 450 -1.51 4.20 23.22
C ASP A 450 -1.34 5.67 23.64
N MET A 451 -0.94 6.52 22.70
CA MET A 451 -0.78 7.96 22.89
C MET A 451 -2.10 8.68 22.61
N LYS A 452 -2.91 8.92 23.64
CA LYS A 452 -4.09 9.80 23.54
C LYS A 452 -3.61 11.26 23.43
N ASP A 453 -4.54 12.16 23.16
CA ASP A 453 -4.18 13.54 22.79
C ASP A 453 -3.50 14.32 23.94
N GLU A 454 -3.85 14.02 25.19
CA GLU A 454 -3.21 14.56 26.41
C GLU A 454 -1.91 13.83 26.81
N ASP A 455 -1.63 12.65 26.25
CA ASP A 455 -0.52 11.81 26.69
C ASP A 455 0.81 12.36 26.13
N LYS A 456 1.83 12.47 27.01
CA LYS A 456 3.19 12.86 26.63
C LYS A 456 4.16 11.71 26.82
N THR A 457 5.12 11.59 25.90
CA THR A 457 6.23 10.63 25.99
C THR A 457 7.58 11.33 25.95
N ASN A 458 8.57 10.75 26.63
CA ASN A 458 9.90 11.34 26.84
C ASN A 458 11.03 10.54 26.15
N THR A 459 10.69 9.56 25.31
CA THR A 459 11.70 8.73 24.62
C THR A 459 12.40 9.54 23.54
N PHE A 460 13.70 9.79 23.72
CA PHE A 460 14.54 10.42 22.70
C PHE A 460 14.83 9.42 21.56
N CYS A 461 14.26 9.65 20.39
CA CYS A 461 14.43 8.80 19.20
C CYS A 461 14.10 9.57 17.92
N GLY A 462 14.49 9.00 16.77
CA GLY A 462 14.32 9.59 15.44
C GLY A 462 15.66 9.98 14.82
N THR A 463 15.63 10.37 13.56
CA THR A 463 16.83 10.74 12.79
C THR A 463 17.18 12.23 13.05
N PRO A 464 18.44 12.58 13.42
CA PRO A 464 18.80 13.93 13.92
C PRO A 464 18.32 15.12 13.09
N GLU A 465 18.34 15.02 11.76
CA GLU A 465 17.94 16.07 10.83
C GLU A 465 16.42 16.35 10.78
N TYR A 466 15.60 15.48 11.38
CA TYR A 466 14.14 15.61 11.48
C TYR A 466 13.62 15.90 12.91
N LEU A 467 14.49 15.90 13.93
CA LEU A 467 14.03 15.99 15.32
C LEU A 467 13.33 17.32 15.64
N ALA A 468 12.23 17.24 16.38
CA ALA A 468 11.47 18.39 16.84
C ALA A 468 12.14 19.07 18.06
N PRO A 469 12.04 20.41 18.22
CA PRO A 469 12.66 21.16 19.30
C PRO A 469 12.34 20.64 20.71
N GLU A 470 11.07 20.32 20.98
CA GLU A 470 10.58 19.82 22.27
C GLU A 470 11.21 18.47 22.68
N LEU A 471 11.60 17.66 21.68
CA LEU A 471 12.27 16.37 21.87
C LEU A 471 13.76 16.57 22.20
N LEU A 472 14.41 17.57 21.59
CA LEU A 472 15.77 17.99 21.96
C LEU A 472 15.83 18.62 23.37
N LEU A 473 14.79 19.36 23.76
CA LEU A 473 14.68 20.00 25.08
C LEU A 473 14.22 19.03 26.19
N GLY A 474 13.82 17.81 25.85
CA GLY A 474 13.38 16.79 26.82
C GLY A 474 12.07 17.16 27.55
N GLN A 475 11.23 18.02 26.97
CA GLN A 475 10.01 18.55 27.60
C GLN A 475 8.83 17.57 27.58
N GLY A 476 9.00 16.43 26.90
CA GLY A 476 7.93 15.50 26.58
C GLY A 476 7.08 15.97 25.41
N TYR A 477 6.64 15.04 24.58
CA TYR A 477 5.98 15.36 23.32
C TYR A 477 4.73 14.50 23.05
N THR A 478 3.84 15.06 22.23
CA THR A 478 2.57 14.48 21.78
C THR A 478 2.66 14.14 20.28
N LYS A 479 1.51 13.86 19.64
CA LYS A 479 1.37 13.63 18.19
C LYS A 479 1.94 14.76 17.30
N SER A 480 2.08 15.98 17.83
CA SER A 480 2.53 17.17 17.08
C SER A 480 3.97 17.11 16.54
N VAL A 481 4.81 16.17 17.01
CA VAL A 481 6.15 15.93 16.44
C VAL A 481 6.10 15.42 15.00
N ASP A 482 5.07 14.65 14.64
CA ASP A 482 4.92 14.15 13.27
C ASP A 482 4.55 15.28 12.28
N TRP A 483 3.97 16.38 12.77
CA TRP A 483 3.72 17.58 11.94
C TRP A 483 4.98 18.41 11.72
N TRP A 484 5.89 18.44 12.69
CA TRP A 484 7.23 19.00 12.51
C TRP A 484 8.02 18.20 11.47
N THR A 485 8.07 16.87 11.60
CA THR A 485 8.81 16.00 10.65
C THR A 485 8.22 16.08 9.24
N LEU A 486 6.88 16.18 9.10
CA LEU A 486 6.21 16.43 7.81
C LEU A 486 6.63 17.79 7.20
N GLY A 487 6.80 18.83 8.03
CA GLY A 487 7.33 20.13 7.62
C GLY A 487 8.79 20.05 7.15
N VAL A 488 9.65 19.32 7.88
CA VAL A 488 11.06 19.10 7.51
C VAL A 488 11.14 18.38 6.17
N LEU A 489 10.37 17.31 5.99
CA LEU A 489 10.33 16.53 4.76
C LEU A 489 9.81 17.33 3.56
N LEU A 490 8.76 18.15 3.74
CA LEU A 490 8.30 19.06 2.67
C LEU A 490 9.39 20.07 2.28
N TYR A 491 10.11 20.62 3.25
CA TYR A 491 11.23 21.53 2.98
C TYR A 491 12.34 20.83 2.19
N GLU A 492 12.72 19.62 2.59
CA GLU A 492 13.74 18.82 1.90
C GLU A 492 13.30 18.44 0.47
N MET A 493 12.05 17.99 0.27
CA MET A 493 11.52 17.70 -1.06
C MET A 493 11.58 18.91 -2.01
N LEU A 494 11.36 20.12 -1.50
CA LEU A 494 11.39 21.35 -2.30
C LEU A 494 12.79 21.91 -2.54
N THR A 495 13.74 21.70 -1.61
CA THR A 495 15.05 22.38 -1.63
C THR A 495 16.25 21.46 -1.84
N GLY A 496 16.07 20.16 -1.62
CA GLY A 496 17.08 19.11 -1.71
C GLY A 496 17.87 18.83 -0.42
N LEU A 497 17.63 19.57 0.68
CA LEU A 497 18.28 19.39 1.98
C LEU A 497 17.34 19.75 3.14
N PRO A 498 17.48 19.14 4.33
CA PRO A 498 16.74 19.55 5.53
C PRO A 498 17.03 21.02 5.93
N PRO A 499 16.06 21.74 6.53
CA PRO A 499 16.14 23.19 6.75
C PRO A 499 17.24 23.62 7.73
N PHE A 500 17.62 22.75 8.65
CA PHE A 500 18.60 23.02 9.71
C PHE A 500 19.86 22.13 9.60
N TYR A 501 20.11 21.55 8.42
CA TYR A 501 21.21 20.61 8.21
C TYR A 501 22.58 21.20 8.59
N ASP A 502 23.42 20.38 9.23
CA ASP A 502 24.83 20.62 9.46
C ASP A 502 25.58 19.29 9.52
N GLU A 503 26.88 19.28 9.20
CA GLU A 503 27.72 18.08 9.35
C GLU A 503 27.97 17.77 10.84
N ASN A 504 27.98 18.79 11.71
CA ASN A 504 28.09 18.62 13.15
C ASN A 504 26.70 18.55 13.80
N THR A 505 26.37 17.39 14.36
CA THR A 505 25.08 17.14 15.01
C THR A 505 24.75 18.14 16.13
N ASN A 506 25.75 18.63 16.87
CA ASN A 506 25.52 19.61 17.94
C ASN A 506 25.18 21.01 17.36
N GLU A 507 25.81 21.39 16.25
CA GLU A 507 25.43 22.62 15.53
C GLU A 507 24.04 22.45 14.92
N MET A 508 23.72 21.31 14.30
CA MET A 508 22.36 21.04 13.80
C MET A 508 21.31 21.15 14.92
N TYR A 509 21.57 20.62 16.12
CA TYR A 509 20.68 20.83 17.28
C TYR A 509 20.57 22.30 17.68
N ARG A 510 21.68 23.06 17.69
CA ARG A 510 21.64 24.52 17.90
C ARG A 510 20.78 25.21 16.82
N LYS A 511 20.92 24.83 15.54
CA LYS A 511 20.12 25.37 14.44
C LYS A 511 18.63 25.08 14.61
N ILE A 512 18.27 23.83 14.89
CA ILE A 512 16.89 23.42 15.17
C ILE A 512 16.30 24.25 16.32
N LEU A 513 17.06 24.53 17.38
CA LEU A 513 16.58 25.30 18.53
C LEU A 513 16.52 26.82 18.31
N SER A 514 17.43 27.43 17.53
CA SER A 514 17.57 28.90 17.49
C SER A 514 17.58 29.58 16.12
N GLU A 515 17.90 28.88 15.02
CA GLU A 515 18.17 29.55 13.73
C GLU A 515 16.86 29.83 12.96
N PRO A 516 16.70 31.00 12.31
CA PRO A 516 15.49 31.28 11.53
C PRO A 516 15.39 30.36 10.30
N LEU A 517 14.16 30.10 9.85
CA LEU A 517 13.94 29.36 8.60
C LEU A 517 14.39 30.22 7.41
N HIS A 518 15.45 29.78 6.76
CA HIS A 518 15.90 30.33 5.49
C HIS A 518 15.11 29.68 4.35
N PHE A 519 14.71 30.48 3.38
CA PHE A 519 14.03 30.00 2.18
C PHE A 519 14.79 30.48 0.94
N PRO A 520 14.96 29.64 -0.09
CA PRO A 520 15.51 30.07 -1.37
C PRO A 520 14.48 30.95 -2.13
N HIS A 521 14.79 31.27 -3.39
CA HIS A 521 13.91 32.03 -4.28
C HIS A 521 12.47 31.49 -4.33
N SER A 522 11.51 32.40 -4.53
CA SER A 522 10.06 32.12 -4.56
C SER A 522 9.64 31.05 -5.58
N ASP A 523 10.45 30.83 -6.61
CA ASP A 523 10.18 29.83 -7.65
C ASP A 523 10.41 28.39 -7.15
N ILE A 524 11.24 28.23 -6.12
CA ILE A 524 11.52 26.96 -5.44
C ILE A 524 10.57 26.77 -4.26
N VAL A 525 10.36 27.82 -3.45
CA VAL A 525 9.39 27.81 -2.34
C VAL A 525 8.37 28.95 -2.53
N PRO A 526 7.23 28.68 -3.19
CA PRO A 526 6.18 29.66 -3.40
C PRO A 526 5.57 30.17 -2.09
N PRO A 527 4.90 31.35 -2.07
CA PRO A 527 4.35 31.94 -0.85
C PRO A 527 3.46 30.99 -0.03
N ALA A 528 2.60 30.20 -0.68
CA ALA A 528 1.74 29.22 -0.02
C ALA A 528 2.52 28.06 0.64
N ALA A 529 3.66 27.66 0.06
CA ALA A 529 4.55 26.64 0.63
C ALA A 529 5.35 27.22 1.80
N LYS A 530 5.87 28.44 1.65
CA LYS A 530 6.57 29.18 2.71
C LYS A 530 5.68 29.38 3.95
N ASP A 531 4.42 29.77 3.74
CA ASP A 531 3.43 29.94 4.80
C ASP A 531 3.14 28.60 5.53
N LEU A 532 2.92 27.52 4.79
CA LEU A 532 2.73 26.18 5.38
C LEU A 532 3.95 25.75 6.20
N LEU A 533 5.15 25.85 5.62
CA LEU A 533 6.40 25.47 6.26
C LEU A 533 6.67 26.28 7.54
N THR A 534 6.39 27.59 7.51
CA THR A 534 6.57 28.46 8.69
C THR A 534 5.65 28.04 9.85
N LYS A 535 4.43 27.55 9.55
CA LYS A 535 3.45 27.12 10.56
C LYS A 535 3.66 25.68 11.04
N LEU A 536 4.12 24.76 10.18
CA LEU A 536 4.48 23.38 10.57
C LEU A 536 5.80 23.35 11.35
N LEU A 537 6.77 24.18 10.98
CA LEU A 537 8.06 24.31 11.66
C LEU A 537 8.03 25.39 12.75
N ASN A 538 6.88 25.57 13.40
CA ASN A 538 6.78 26.35 14.62
C ASN A 538 7.43 25.57 15.78
N ARG A 539 8.30 26.25 16.53
CA ARG A 539 9.06 25.68 17.64
C ARG A 539 8.21 25.43 18.87
N ASN A 540 7.17 26.23 19.10
CA ASN A 540 6.17 25.91 20.11
C ASN A 540 5.23 24.84 19.53
N PRO A 541 5.14 23.62 20.11
CA PRO A 541 4.22 22.58 19.65
C PRO A 541 2.74 22.98 19.77
N ASP A 542 2.40 23.88 20.70
CA ASP A 542 1.01 24.30 20.94
C ASP A 542 0.52 25.31 19.88
N ASP A 543 1.43 26.15 19.36
CA ASP A 543 1.18 27.10 18.25
C ASP A 543 1.47 26.48 16.85
N ARG A 544 1.76 25.17 16.79
CA ARG A 544 2.11 24.47 15.55
C ARG A 544 0.86 24.09 14.78
N LEU A 545 0.85 24.30 13.46
CA LEU A 545 -0.28 23.88 12.63
C LEU A 545 -0.48 22.35 12.72
N GLY A 546 -1.70 21.93 13.05
CA GLY A 546 -2.03 20.54 13.35
C GLY A 546 -2.02 20.20 14.84
N ALA A 547 -1.74 21.16 15.74
CA ALA A 547 -1.90 20.98 17.19
C ALA A 547 -3.35 20.59 17.54
N ASN A 548 -4.35 21.21 16.89
CA ASN A 548 -5.76 20.83 17.03
C ASN A 548 -6.22 19.77 16.00
N GLY A 549 -5.27 19.02 15.42
CA GLY A 549 -5.52 17.91 14.51
C GLY A 549 -5.30 18.21 13.01
N ALA A 550 -5.19 17.15 12.22
CA ALA A 550 -4.79 17.20 10.80
C ALA A 550 -5.70 18.06 9.90
N SER A 551 -6.95 18.32 10.29
CA SER A 551 -7.89 19.17 9.56
C SER A 551 -7.37 20.60 9.34
N GLU A 552 -6.61 21.15 10.29
CA GLU A 552 -5.97 22.47 10.13
C GLU A 552 -4.97 22.49 8.97
N ILE A 553 -4.15 21.43 8.88
CA ILE A 553 -3.15 21.26 7.82
C ILE A 553 -3.87 21.06 6.48
N LYS A 554 -4.94 20.25 6.44
CA LYS A 554 -5.73 20.00 5.22
C LYS A 554 -6.44 21.24 4.67
N ALA A 555 -6.85 22.16 5.54
CA ALA A 555 -7.50 23.42 5.15
C ALA A 555 -6.51 24.46 4.59
N HIS A 556 -5.20 24.22 4.66
CA HIS A 556 -4.19 25.18 4.24
C HIS A 556 -4.22 25.44 2.73
N VAL A 557 -4.06 26.71 2.32
CA VAL A 557 -4.09 27.17 0.92
C VAL A 557 -3.10 26.43 0.00
N PHE A 558 -2.02 25.88 0.57
CA PHE A 558 -1.07 25.02 -0.12
C PHE A 558 -1.74 23.79 -0.77
N PHE A 559 -2.80 23.25 -0.17
CA PHE A 559 -3.53 22.06 -0.64
C PHE A 559 -4.84 22.39 -1.37
N HIS A 560 -5.12 23.65 -1.74
CA HIS A 560 -6.39 24.04 -2.37
C HIS A 560 -6.77 23.24 -3.63
N SER A 561 -5.79 22.63 -4.33
CA SER A 561 -5.99 21.80 -5.52
C SER A 561 -6.24 20.31 -5.23
N ILE A 562 -6.29 19.91 -3.95
CA ILE A 562 -6.37 18.52 -3.50
C ILE A 562 -7.78 18.22 -2.98
N ASP A 563 -8.44 17.28 -3.64
CA ASP A 563 -9.66 16.63 -3.17
C ASP A 563 -9.26 15.41 -2.32
N TRP A 564 -9.34 15.55 -1.00
CA TRP A 564 -8.94 14.53 -0.03
C TRP A 564 -9.67 13.19 -0.21
N HIS A 565 -10.93 13.22 -0.68
CA HIS A 565 -11.72 12.00 -0.92
C HIS A 565 -11.23 11.26 -2.16
N LYS A 566 -10.94 11.98 -3.26
CA LYS A 566 -10.30 11.43 -4.45
C LYS A 566 -8.88 10.92 -4.17
N LEU A 567 -8.14 11.61 -3.29
CA LEU A 567 -6.78 11.22 -2.88
C LEU A 567 -6.79 9.87 -2.16
N LEU A 568 -7.58 9.70 -1.10
CA LEU A 568 -7.70 8.43 -0.36
C LEU A 568 -8.13 7.25 -1.25
N GLN A 569 -8.99 7.52 -2.24
CA GLN A 569 -9.44 6.57 -3.25
C GLN A 569 -8.45 6.35 -4.41
N ARG A 570 -7.28 7.00 -4.38
CA ARG A 570 -6.24 6.93 -5.43
C ARG A 570 -6.77 7.21 -6.84
N LYS A 571 -7.66 8.20 -6.93
CA LYS A 571 -8.24 8.70 -8.20
C LYS A 571 -7.39 9.78 -8.88
N TYR A 572 -6.35 10.25 -8.21
CA TYR A 572 -5.30 11.07 -8.83
C TYR A 572 -4.27 10.18 -9.50
N GLU A 573 -3.87 10.54 -10.72
CA GLU A 573 -2.75 9.94 -11.43
C GLU A 573 -1.45 10.63 -10.97
N PRO A 574 -0.48 9.90 -10.36
CA PRO A 574 0.78 10.50 -9.94
C PRO A 574 1.60 11.03 -11.12
N THR A 575 2.21 12.21 -10.95
CA THR A 575 3.03 12.86 -12.00
C THR A 575 4.31 12.10 -12.33
N PHE A 576 4.81 11.31 -11.38
CA PHE A 576 5.94 10.42 -11.54
C PHE A 576 5.49 8.96 -11.39
N ARG A 577 5.88 8.10 -12.33
CA ARG A 577 5.76 6.64 -12.22
C ARG A 577 7.17 6.03 -12.24
N PRO A 578 7.57 5.25 -11.22
CA PRO A 578 8.85 4.55 -11.28
C PRO A 578 8.82 3.51 -12.40
N ASN A 579 9.97 3.27 -13.02
CA ASN A 579 10.10 2.21 -14.02
C ASN A 579 10.07 0.86 -13.30
N VAL A 580 8.98 0.10 -13.47
CA VAL A 580 8.78 -1.21 -12.86
C VAL A 580 8.30 -2.18 -13.95
N VAL A 581 9.11 -3.20 -14.23
CA VAL A 581 8.87 -4.19 -15.29
C VAL A 581 7.95 -5.31 -14.82
N ASP A 582 8.06 -5.79 -13.58
CA ASP A 582 7.13 -6.74 -12.97
C ASP A 582 7.25 -6.77 -11.43
N ALA A 583 6.59 -7.74 -10.78
CA ALA A 583 6.54 -7.86 -9.32
C ALA A 583 7.84 -8.39 -8.67
N LEU A 584 8.81 -8.86 -9.45
CA LEU A 584 10.15 -9.26 -9.02
C LEU A 584 11.19 -8.18 -9.34
N ASP A 585 10.79 -7.06 -9.94
CA ASP A 585 11.69 -5.98 -10.28
C ASP A 585 12.29 -5.34 -9.02
N ILE A 586 13.61 -5.15 -9.06
CA ILE A 586 14.46 -4.61 -8.00
C ILE A 586 15.41 -3.52 -8.54
N GLU A 587 15.23 -3.03 -9.77
CA GLU A 587 16.07 -1.96 -10.36
C GLU A 587 16.06 -0.67 -9.51
N ASN A 588 14.97 -0.40 -8.78
CA ASN A 588 14.81 0.75 -7.91
C ASN A 588 15.27 0.51 -6.45
N ILE A 589 15.88 -0.64 -6.14
CA ILE A 589 16.42 -0.99 -4.81
C ILE A 589 17.95 -0.80 -4.82
N ASP A 590 18.53 -0.36 -3.69
CA ASP A 590 19.99 -0.19 -3.62
C ASP A 590 20.72 -1.54 -3.79
N LYS A 591 21.71 -1.53 -4.68
CA LYS A 591 22.53 -2.69 -5.03
C LYS A 591 23.28 -3.26 -3.83
N ILE A 592 23.62 -2.43 -2.84
CA ILE A 592 24.29 -2.86 -1.61
C ILE A 592 23.48 -3.94 -0.85
N PHE A 593 22.15 -3.93 -0.97
CA PHE A 593 21.27 -4.97 -0.41
C PHE A 593 21.12 -6.15 -1.36
N ILE A 594 20.96 -5.90 -2.67
CA ILE A 594 20.72 -6.95 -3.68
C ILE A 594 21.89 -7.94 -3.77
N ASP A 595 23.12 -7.47 -3.55
CA ASP A 595 24.34 -8.30 -3.59
C ASP A 595 24.52 -9.13 -2.30
N GLU A 596 23.79 -8.86 -1.21
CA GLU A 596 23.80 -9.68 0.00
C GLU A 596 23.01 -10.98 -0.19
N VAL A 597 23.57 -12.11 0.27
CA VAL A 597 22.91 -13.41 0.17
C VAL A 597 21.63 -13.46 1.02
N ALA A 598 20.54 -13.92 0.41
CA ALA A 598 19.23 -14.07 1.03
C ALA A 598 19.15 -15.30 1.95
N ILE A 599 19.89 -15.25 3.06
CA ILE A 599 19.85 -16.26 4.14
C ILE A 599 19.31 -15.59 5.40
N ASP A 600 18.36 -16.27 6.06
CA ASP A 600 17.90 -15.88 7.38
C ASP A 600 19.02 -16.17 8.42
N SER A 601 19.54 -15.13 9.06
CA SER A 601 20.80 -15.20 9.83
C SER A 601 20.69 -16.18 11.00
N VAL A 602 21.58 -17.16 11.11
CA VAL A 602 21.64 -18.07 12.27
C VAL A 602 21.83 -17.26 13.57
N VAL A 603 21.20 -17.71 14.65
CA VAL A 603 21.42 -17.17 16.00
C VAL A 603 22.35 -18.13 16.73
N GLU A 604 23.59 -17.71 16.95
CA GLU A 604 24.56 -18.48 17.73
C GLU A 604 24.32 -18.25 19.23
N GLY A 605 24.10 -19.31 19.99
CA GLY A 605 23.88 -19.26 21.44
C GLY A 605 22.86 -20.27 21.94
N ASN A 606 22.62 -20.28 23.26
CA ASN A 606 21.51 -21.05 23.84
C ASN A 606 20.17 -20.40 23.47
N HIS A 607 19.19 -21.21 23.09
CA HIS A 607 17.82 -20.76 22.88
C HIS A 607 17.25 -20.10 24.14
N LEU A 608 16.37 -19.11 23.94
CA LEU A 608 15.68 -18.40 25.03
C LEU A 608 14.86 -19.37 25.90
N ALA A 609 14.87 -19.12 27.22
CA ALA A 609 14.18 -19.94 28.20
C ALA A 609 12.67 -20.01 27.93
N GLN A 610 12.03 -21.11 28.32
CA GLN A 610 10.60 -21.34 28.04
C GLN A 610 9.67 -20.27 28.65
N ILE A 611 10.10 -19.60 29.72
CA ILE A 611 9.38 -18.47 30.34
C ILE A 611 9.40 -17.25 29.40
N ASP A 612 10.55 -16.96 28.78
CA ASP A 612 10.72 -15.85 27.84
C ASP A 612 9.98 -16.09 26.51
N GLN A 613 9.88 -17.35 26.08
CA GLN A 613 9.09 -17.73 24.91
C GLN A 613 7.61 -17.36 25.07
N LYS A 614 7.02 -17.65 26.24
CA LYS A 614 5.59 -17.40 26.53
C LYS A 614 5.21 -15.93 26.44
N GLN A 615 6.17 -15.02 26.63
CA GLN A 615 5.92 -13.59 26.48
C GLN A 615 5.50 -13.22 25.03
N PHE A 616 5.78 -14.09 24.04
CA PHE A 616 5.45 -13.88 22.63
C PHE A 616 4.29 -14.75 22.11
N ASP A 617 3.54 -15.46 22.97
CA ASP A 617 2.47 -16.38 22.50
C ASP A 617 1.41 -15.69 21.62
N LYS A 618 1.15 -14.40 21.86
CA LYS A 618 0.21 -13.55 21.07
C LYS A 618 0.80 -12.95 19.79
N TRP A 619 2.02 -13.32 19.39
CA TRP A 619 2.68 -12.78 18.19
C TRP A 619 2.18 -13.43 16.89
N SER A 620 1.88 -14.72 16.92
CA SER A 620 1.48 -15.47 15.73
C SER A 620 0.10 -15.01 15.24
N TYR A 621 0.08 -14.28 14.12
CA TYR A 621 -1.10 -13.70 13.50
C TYR A 621 -1.18 -14.18 12.05
N ASN A 622 -1.95 -15.23 11.85
CA ASN A 622 -2.54 -15.60 10.56
C ASN A 622 -3.98 -15.03 10.49
N ARG A 623 -4.17 -13.72 10.72
CA ARG A 623 -5.46 -13.06 11.09
C ARG A 623 -6.49 -13.99 11.78
N PRO A 624 -6.21 -14.48 13.00
CA PRO A 624 -7.11 -15.41 13.66
C PRO A 624 -8.45 -14.76 14.02
N VAL A 625 -9.51 -15.54 13.80
CA VAL A 625 -10.92 -15.27 14.08
C VAL A 625 -11.16 -14.55 15.42
N ALA A 626 -11.84 -13.41 15.39
CA ALA A 626 -12.61 -12.95 16.54
C ALA A 626 -13.88 -13.81 16.65
N GLY A 627 -14.01 -14.59 17.74
CA GLY A 627 -15.25 -15.34 18.04
C GLY A 627 -15.17 -16.87 18.06
N LEU A 628 -13.99 -17.49 18.18
CA LEU A 628 -13.91 -18.83 18.76
C LEU A 628 -13.54 -18.67 20.24
N GLY A 629 -14.50 -19.00 21.12
CA GLY A 629 -14.36 -18.76 22.55
C GLY A 629 -13.26 -19.61 23.18
N ASP A 630 -12.41 -18.95 23.97
CA ASP A 630 -11.69 -19.59 25.08
C ASP A 630 -12.72 -20.00 26.14
N ALA A 631 -13.35 -21.16 25.93
CA ALA A 631 -13.73 -22.03 27.04
C ALA A 631 -12.41 -22.68 27.50
N GLY A 632 -11.70 -22.05 28.43
CA GLY A 632 -12.21 -21.67 29.74
C GLY A 632 -12.15 -22.88 30.69
N GLY A 633 -10.96 -23.13 31.23
CA GLY A 633 -10.75 -23.95 32.42
C GLY A 633 -10.70 -25.47 32.20
N SER A 634 -9.53 -26.05 32.48
CA SER A 634 -9.46 -27.40 33.06
C SER A 634 -8.68 -27.32 34.36
N VAL A 635 -9.42 -27.11 35.45
CA VAL A 635 -8.93 -27.32 36.81
C VAL A 635 -8.73 -28.82 37.00
N ARG A 636 -7.59 -29.22 37.56
CA ARG A 636 -7.33 -30.61 37.94
C ARG A 636 -8.34 -31.07 38.99
N ASP A 637 -8.97 -32.21 38.76
CA ASP A 637 -9.65 -32.97 39.82
C ASP A 637 -8.60 -33.78 40.60
N PRO A 638 -8.41 -33.54 41.91
CA PRO A 638 -7.47 -34.29 42.74
C PRO A 638 -8.14 -35.56 43.31
N SER A 639 -8.36 -36.56 42.46
CA SER A 639 -8.87 -37.87 42.88
C SER A 639 -8.23 -39.04 42.14
N ASN A 640 -6.90 -39.13 42.19
CA ASN A 640 -6.14 -40.39 42.18
C ASN A 640 -4.67 -40.12 42.55
N GLY A 641 -4.36 -40.21 43.86
CA GLY A 641 -3.03 -39.96 44.44
C GLY A 641 -2.97 -38.62 45.17
#